data_AF-A0A267DZ83-F1
#
_entry.id   AF-A0A267DZ83-F1
#
_cell.length_a   1.000
_cell.length_b   1.000
_cell.length_c   1.000
_cell.angle_alpha   90.00
_cell.angle_beta   90.00
_cell.angle_gamma   90.00
#
_symmetry.space_group_name_H-M   'P 1'
#
loop_
_entity.id
_entity.type
_entity.pdbx_description
1 polymer ?
#
loop_
_entity_poly.entity_id
_entity_poly.type
_entity_poly.pdbx_seq_one_letter_code
_entity_poly.pdbx_strand_id
1 'polypeptide(L)'
;IKMGRGSLAIAVSAACLLIGYSIAIGPYDWMHRDNFDLIMEKMISVDEKNCKEMSIDSLRLPVNTLGQVPKFNVLPQIVVFPNRTKLIHLHNMALNRGYFFSYILQRLNESEFDFPLLPGFMYYYLSSAATVTSAPGLLNGSSILFDTHCQYANWFPTILNFNQTLPLFGPKAWRLDDYQDNVNWLREPTNNTIIVEDLGAGPNHNYTARWHRLNPLFLYDPDPRIKIDFIPDLRTDNQAKHQYDYNIYNSSSPGVMGKTPNVTRRFFGPPSPGIQENYHPVYFSRPYFDCGRTNMWLVSSVGPVIDFMRRYSIETNLRSPKYVAVSTSDIDFRRIDFDPCKRGVESPDHTYLSGVARCGSTTTCEPLPGYGFQRGGYMCHCLPGFRYPYWQNGPFLGRNIEQASDEEAKRFECIPVRWRIHRLTQSGISNSGTGNRRRKRSADDVKLLVQLMRLYNASSMTELRVRAEEHDRQDQQAAAQAKLQRTGVRRFVQLAKSAVSAAVSYLRNATGGSSAAQNSTASPSIVSTKLLPRHPLPEATQRLLDERKSRVKRNIETIADYGEQNIYYLGRLSSFSSDRYNAVKALMRQYVSITPENCGAQPPDRLVLPGEVGFGADKQFEVQARTALRLAHFLSAFQQNVNPDEIYGGVHGDKYLNEHQIYGEVFSNIMADHWILSSGVYYDRDAFFNPKLRNKVEYFGPTAYKLGSEQRTDQKQRELSFVAEDAAGWEAARAYYERDWFKLLKERWASNTYGLEKFVTKPFVRFDLNGTSSKPFQRFPIYYRAPRYEDIYWSKPYFDCNKDKDPNKRHLNAWVITVAVPFFGISPYKSLEFSGVVTVSVPLSKMDINMCPSNFYEANYFKNTAPCHYETTYCVPIINNRFALDSYKCECRQGYEYPFNDVSIWFHAGGMVSQNYEKMVNNEQNYYRMLTCREGSASSLLPTLAAVALALVSPWLTGQLTF
;
A
#
# COMPACT_ATOMS: atom_id res chain seq x y z
N ILE A 1 -57.98 -28.90 -57.09
CA ILE A 1 -57.21 -27.68 -56.76
C ILE A 1 -56.04 -28.10 -55.87
N LYS A 2 -54.83 -28.16 -56.45
CA LYS A 2 -53.57 -28.47 -55.77
C LYS A 2 -53.16 -27.24 -54.96
N MET A 3 -53.38 -27.22 -53.65
CA MET A 3 -52.63 -26.32 -52.77
C MET A 3 -51.44 -27.11 -52.22
N GLY A 4 -50.25 -26.62 -52.57
CA GLY A 4 -49.00 -27.35 -52.53
C GLY A 4 -48.43 -27.54 -51.13
N ARG A 5 -47.80 -28.69 -50.95
CA ARG A 5 -46.89 -29.03 -49.85
C ARG A 5 -45.76 -28.02 -49.64
N GLY A 6 -45.53 -27.08 -50.58
CA GLY A 6 -44.55 -26.00 -50.45
C GLY A 6 -44.92 -24.93 -49.42
N SER A 7 -46.22 -24.61 -49.24
CA SER A 7 -46.63 -23.54 -48.31
C SER A 7 -46.54 -23.97 -46.85
N LEU A 8 -46.76 -25.25 -46.56
CA LEU A 8 -46.57 -25.81 -45.21
C LEU A 8 -45.09 -25.91 -44.85
N ALA A 9 -44.23 -26.27 -45.80
CA ALA A 9 -42.79 -26.33 -45.58
C ALA A 9 -42.20 -24.93 -45.34
N ILE A 10 -42.64 -23.90 -46.07
CA ILE A 10 -42.18 -22.51 -45.86
C ILE A 10 -42.72 -21.95 -44.53
N ALA A 11 -43.97 -22.26 -44.16
CA ALA A 11 -44.53 -21.84 -42.87
C ALA A 11 -43.85 -22.54 -41.66
N VAL A 12 -43.52 -23.83 -41.78
CA VAL A 12 -42.78 -24.57 -40.76
C VAL A 12 -41.30 -24.15 -40.72
N SER A 13 -40.69 -23.81 -41.88
CA SER A 13 -39.33 -23.27 -41.92
C SER A 13 -39.25 -21.86 -41.35
N ALA A 14 -40.26 -21.01 -41.61
CA ALA A 14 -40.37 -19.68 -41.02
C ALA A 14 -40.69 -19.75 -39.52
N ALA A 15 -41.53 -20.69 -39.09
CA ALA A 15 -41.76 -20.96 -37.67
C ALA A 15 -40.51 -21.52 -36.98
N CYS A 16 -39.75 -22.43 -37.62
CA CYS A 16 -38.48 -22.93 -37.09
C CYS A 16 -37.35 -21.89 -37.12
N LEU A 17 -37.36 -20.94 -38.06
CA LEU A 17 -36.44 -19.78 -38.07
C LEU A 17 -36.83 -18.72 -37.04
N LEU A 18 -38.12 -18.55 -36.75
CA LEU A 18 -38.62 -17.67 -35.68
C LEU A 18 -38.46 -18.30 -34.28
N ILE A 19 -38.58 -19.63 -34.15
CA ILE A 19 -38.32 -20.38 -32.91
C ILE A 19 -36.81 -20.57 -32.70
N GLY A 20 -36.02 -20.68 -33.78
CA GLY A 20 -34.55 -20.68 -33.75
C GLY A 20 -33.92 -19.33 -33.42
N TYR A 21 -34.72 -18.25 -33.43
CA TYR A 21 -34.39 -16.93 -32.90
C TYR A 21 -34.93 -16.73 -31.47
N SER A 22 -35.16 -17.82 -30.74
CA SER A 22 -35.13 -17.74 -29.27
C SER A 22 -33.68 -17.44 -28.90
N ILE A 23 -33.36 -16.15 -28.76
CA ILE A 23 -32.15 -15.70 -28.08
C ILE A 23 -32.10 -16.53 -26.81
N ALA A 24 -31.11 -17.41 -26.68
CA ALA A 24 -30.89 -18.13 -25.45
C ALA A 24 -30.54 -17.05 -24.42
N ILE A 25 -31.54 -16.53 -23.72
CA ILE A 25 -31.37 -15.58 -22.63
C ILE A 25 -30.66 -16.39 -21.54
N GLY A 26 -29.34 -16.31 -21.54
CA GLY A 26 -28.54 -16.93 -20.52
C GLY A 26 -28.92 -16.34 -19.16
N PRO A 27 -28.81 -17.10 -18.06
CA PRO A 27 -29.14 -16.61 -16.71
C PRO A 27 -28.31 -15.39 -16.26
N TYR A 28 -27.28 -15.00 -17.03
CA TYR A 28 -26.37 -13.88 -16.78
C TYR A 28 -26.50 -12.75 -17.83
N ASP A 29 -27.57 -12.70 -18.62
CA ASP A 29 -27.74 -11.69 -19.70
C ASP A 29 -27.76 -10.24 -19.17
N TRP A 30 -28.17 -10.04 -17.92
CA TRP A 30 -28.14 -8.74 -17.23
C TRP A 30 -26.70 -8.21 -17.00
N MET A 31 -25.69 -9.08 -17.06
CA MET A 31 -24.28 -8.72 -16.87
C MET A 31 -23.64 -8.27 -18.18
N HIS A 32 -23.83 -7.00 -18.54
CA HIS A 32 -23.20 -6.44 -19.74
C HIS A 32 -21.67 -6.34 -19.63
N ARG A 33 -20.99 -6.49 -20.76
CA ARG A 33 -19.52 -6.34 -20.88
C ARG A 33 -19.08 -4.93 -20.48
N ASP A 34 -18.08 -4.84 -19.62
CA ASP A 34 -17.56 -3.58 -19.08
C ASP A 34 -16.04 -3.42 -19.30
N ASN A 35 -15.46 -2.33 -18.77
CA ASN A 35 -14.03 -2.05 -18.87
C ASN A 35 -13.14 -3.07 -18.13
N PHE A 36 -13.66 -3.74 -17.10
CA PHE A 36 -12.92 -4.77 -16.38
C PHE A 36 -12.78 -6.03 -17.24
N ASP A 37 -13.83 -6.42 -17.98
CA ASP A 37 -13.77 -7.56 -18.92
C ASP A 37 -12.71 -7.34 -19.99
N LEU A 38 -12.61 -6.13 -20.54
CA LEU A 38 -11.61 -5.77 -21.54
C LEU A 38 -10.17 -5.93 -21.00
N ILE A 39 -9.94 -5.54 -19.74
CA ILE A 39 -8.63 -5.71 -19.11
C ILE A 39 -8.34 -7.19 -18.84
N MET A 40 -9.32 -7.93 -18.32
CA MET A 40 -9.12 -9.34 -18.01
C MET A 40 -8.85 -10.19 -19.25
N GLU A 41 -9.57 -9.95 -20.34
CA GLU A 41 -9.33 -10.61 -21.62
C GLU A 41 -7.90 -10.33 -22.11
N LYS A 42 -7.46 -9.07 -22.01
CA LYS A 42 -6.08 -8.71 -22.34
C LYS A 42 -5.09 -9.43 -21.44
N MET A 43 -5.32 -9.47 -20.13
CA MET A 43 -4.44 -10.12 -19.17
C MET A 43 -4.35 -11.64 -19.34
N ILE A 44 -5.44 -12.29 -19.75
CA ILE A 44 -5.52 -13.73 -19.99
C ILE A 44 -4.92 -14.08 -21.36
N SER A 45 -5.03 -13.20 -22.35
CA SER A 45 -4.45 -13.44 -23.67
C SER A 45 -2.91 -13.49 -23.68
N VAL A 46 -2.24 -13.01 -22.63
CA VAL A 46 -0.77 -12.93 -22.52
C VAL A 46 -0.27 -14.00 -21.55
N ASP A 47 0.61 -14.88 -22.04
CA ASP A 47 1.25 -15.96 -21.32
C ASP A 47 2.78 -15.95 -21.54
N GLU A 48 3.52 -16.71 -20.72
CA GLU A 48 4.98 -16.88 -20.86
C GLU A 48 5.42 -17.31 -22.28
N LYS A 49 4.61 -18.14 -22.95
CA LYS A 49 4.97 -18.71 -24.25
C LYS A 49 4.76 -17.72 -25.40
N ASN A 50 3.72 -16.90 -25.33
CA ASN A 50 3.34 -16.00 -26.43
C ASN A 50 3.92 -14.59 -26.28
N CYS A 51 4.31 -14.18 -25.06
CA CYS A 51 4.76 -12.81 -24.78
C CYS A 51 6.00 -12.40 -25.58
N LYS A 52 6.78 -13.38 -26.07
CA LYS A 52 7.94 -13.12 -26.92
C LYS A 52 7.56 -12.62 -28.32
N GLU A 53 6.39 -12.95 -28.84
CA GLU A 53 5.96 -12.59 -30.20
C GLU A 53 5.02 -11.38 -30.20
N MET A 54 4.43 -11.04 -29.06
CA MET A 54 3.48 -9.94 -28.94
C MET A 54 4.14 -8.55 -29.02
N SER A 55 3.34 -7.57 -29.46
CA SER A 55 3.75 -6.17 -29.45
C SER A 55 3.82 -5.60 -28.03
N ILE A 56 4.66 -4.59 -27.84
CA ILE A 56 4.87 -3.93 -26.55
C ILE A 56 3.57 -3.34 -25.97
N ASP A 57 2.67 -2.81 -26.83
CA ASP A 57 1.38 -2.28 -26.40
C ASP A 57 0.42 -3.37 -25.91
N SER A 58 0.56 -4.60 -26.42
CA SER A 58 -0.22 -5.75 -25.94
C SER A 58 0.23 -6.18 -24.54
N LEU A 59 1.51 -5.95 -24.20
CA LEU A 59 2.10 -6.26 -22.90
C LEU A 59 1.87 -5.18 -21.83
N ARG A 60 1.04 -4.16 -22.10
CA ARG A 60 0.73 -3.07 -21.16
C ARG A 60 -0.75 -2.83 -20.98
N LEU A 61 -1.13 -2.37 -19.79
CA LEU A 61 -2.47 -1.88 -19.52
C LEU A 61 -2.61 -0.36 -19.75
N PRO A 62 -3.85 0.14 -19.90
CA PRO A 62 -4.11 1.58 -20.00
C PRO A 62 -3.55 2.41 -18.83
N VAL A 63 -3.28 3.69 -19.11
CA VAL A 63 -2.57 4.66 -18.24
C VAL A 63 -3.30 4.93 -16.92
N ASN A 64 -4.63 4.79 -16.93
CA ASN A 64 -5.50 5.12 -15.80
C ASN A 64 -6.07 3.87 -15.14
N THR A 65 -5.46 2.70 -15.34
CA THR A 65 -5.88 1.46 -14.68
C THR A 65 -5.49 1.47 -13.19
N LEU A 66 -4.37 2.11 -12.85
CA LEU A 66 -3.95 2.30 -11.47
C LEU A 66 -4.63 3.55 -10.90
N GLY A 67 -5.48 3.36 -9.88
CA GLY A 67 -6.12 4.44 -9.15
C GLY A 67 -5.30 4.94 -7.98
N GLN A 68 -5.47 6.23 -7.64
CA GLN A 68 -4.95 6.85 -6.41
C GLN A 68 -3.47 6.55 -6.15
N VAL A 69 -2.63 6.71 -7.18
CA VAL A 69 -1.18 6.50 -7.09
C VAL A 69 -0.58 7.46 -6.05
N PRO A 70 0.21 6.97 -5.08
CA PRO A 70 0.75 7.82 -4.02
C PRO A 70 1.73 8.85 -4.61
N LYS A 71 1.49 10.12 -4.29
CA LYS A 71 2.33 11.25 -4.69
C LYS A 71 3.03 11.82 -3.48
N PHE A 72 4.36 11.85 -3.49
CA PHE A 72 5.19 12.29 -2.37
C PHE A 72 4.69 13.59 -1.72
N ASN A 73 4.37 14.61 -2.52
CA ASN A 73 3.97 15.94 -2.06
C ASN A 73 2.65 15.95 -1.26
N VAL A 74 1.76 14.98 -1.51
CA VAL A 74 0.42 14.91 -0.90
C VAL A 74 0.36 13.84 0.19
N LEU A 75 1.33 12.91 0.24
CA LEU A 75 1.40 11.82 1.24
C LEU A 75 1.22 12.30 2.69
N PRO A 76 1.79 13.44 3.14
CA PRO A 76 1.59 13.90 4.52
C PRO A 76 0.16 14.37 4.83
N GLN A 77 -0.61 14.73 3.80
CA GLN A 77 -1.93 15.36 3.90
C GLN A 77 -3.07 14.39 3.58
N ILE A 78 -2.83 13.37 2.75
CA ILE A 78 -3.87 12.40 2.40
C ILE A 78 -4.12 11.41 3.53
N VAL A 79 -5.39 11.00 3.62
CA VAL A 79 -5.78 9.80 4.35
C VAL A 79 -5.37 8.58 3.54
N VAL A 80 -4.48 7.76 4.09
CA VAL A 80 -3.99 6.54 3.42
C VAL A 80 -4.97 5.40 3.69
N PHE A 81 -5.85 5.13 2.74
CA PHE A 81 -6.74 3.97 2.87
C PHE A 81 -5.95 2.64 2.92
N PRO A 82 -6.39 1.64 3.71
CA PRO A 82 -5.72 0.34 3.83
C PRO A 82 -5.52 -0.40 2.50
N ASN A 83 -6.36 -0.14 1.50
CA ASN A 83 -6.25 -0.66 0.13
C ASN A 83 -5.03 -0.13 -0.66
N ARG A 84 -4.31 0.87 -0.13
CA ARG A 84 -3.18 1.54 -0.82
C ARG A 84 -1.85 1.43 -0.08
N THR A 85 -1.80 0.79 1.08
CA THR A 85 -0.56 0.60 1.85
C THR A 85 0.52 -0.12 1.04
N LYS A 86 0.12 -1.06 0.16
CA LYS A 86 1.04 -1.79 -0.73
C LYS A 86 1.76 -0.89 -1.74
N LEU A 87 1.07 0.09 -2.32
CA LEU A 87 1.67 1.05 -3.27
C LEU A 87 2.59 2.04 -2.55
N ILE A 88 2.27 2.38 -1.30
CA ILE A 88 3.13 3.22 -0.46
C ILE A 88 4.39 2.47 -0.07
N HIS A 89 4.30 1.18 0.29
CA HIS A 89 5.48 0.36 0.51
C HIS A 89 6.38 0.32 -0.72
N LEU A 90 5.78 0.16 -1.92
CA LEU A 90 6.52 0.21 -3.19
C LEU A 90 7.25 1.56 -3.36
N HIS A 91 6.53 2.67 -3.16
CA HIS A 91 7.06 4.04 -3.21
C HIS A 91 8.25 4.23 -2.25
N ASN A 92 8.06 3.88 -0.98
CA ASN A 92 9.04 4.07 0.08
C ASN A 92 10.30 3.20 -0.18
N MET A 93 10.15 1.98 -0.71
CA MET A 93 11.29 1.10 -1.00
C MET A 93 12.15 1.62 -2.15
N ALA A 94 11.55 2.09 -3.25
CA ALA A 94 12.33 2.70 -4.33
C ALA A 94 13.05 3.98 -3.87
N LEU A 95 12.38 4.79 -3.05
CA LEU A 95 12.95 6.02 -2.50
C LEU A 95 14.08 5.75 -1.51
N ASN A 96 13.93 4.75 -0.64
CA ASN A 96 14.95 4.30 0.31
C ASN A 96 16.26 3.93 -0.40
N ARG A 97 16.17 3.19 -1.50
CA ARG A 97 17.34 2.83 -2.31
C ARG A 97 17.91 3.99 -3.10
N GLY A 98 17.06 4.89 -3.59
CA GLY A 98 17.46 6.20 -4.11
C GLY A 98 18.34 6.97 -3.13
N TYR A 99 17.88 7.14 -1.90
CA TYR A 99 18.61 7.87 -0.85
C TYR A 99 19.92 7.19 -0.45
N PHE A 100 19.90 5.88 -0.18
CA PHE A 100 21.09 5.16 0.25
C PHE A 100 22.22 5.23 -0.77
N PHE A 101 21.94 4.90 -2.04
CA PHE A 101 22.98 4.90 -3.06
C PHE A 101 23.48 6.32 -3.35
N SER A 102 22.58 7.32 -3.33
CA SER A 102 23.00 8.72 -3.50
C SER A 102 23.91 9.19 -2.35
N TYR A 103 23.62 8.78 -1.11
CA TYR A 103 24.44 9.08 0.05
C TYR A 103 25.81 8.39 0.01
N ILE A 104 25.85 7.07 -0.16
CA ILE A 104 27.10 6.31 -0.02
C ILE A 104 28.10 6.61 -1.14
N LEU A 105 27.63 6.79 -2.37
CA LEU A 105 28.48 7.08 -3.53
C LEU A 105 29.14 8.46 -3.43
N GLN A 106 28.44 9.45 -2.88
CA GLN A 106 28.97 10.79 -2.65
C GLN A 106 29.79 10.89 -1.36
N ARG A 107 29.47 10.09 -0.35
CA ARG A 107 30.21 10.04 0.92
C ARG A 107 31.61 9.48 0.75
N LEU A 108 31.75 8.45 -0.08
CA LEU A 108 32.99 7.72 -0.37
C LEU A 108 33.56 8.18 -1.72
N ASN A 109 34.08 9.42 -1.75
CA ASN A 109 34.52 10.08 -2.97
C ASN A 109 36.05 10.32 -3.04
N GLU A 110 36.82 9.88 -2.04
CA GLU A 110 38.27 9.99 -2.02
C GLU A 110 38.94 8.80 -2.73
N SER A 111 40.07 9.05 -3.42
CA SER A 111 40.65 8.07 -4.33
C SER A 111 41.43 6.94 -3.68
N GLU A 112 42.14 7.24 -2.59
CA GLU A 112 43.15 6.35 -2.01
C GLU A 112 42.55 5.40 -0.97
N PHE A 113 41.64 5.89 -0.13
CA PHE A 113 41.08 5.13 0.98
C PHE A 113 39.62 4.70 0.78
N ASP A 114 38.80 5.54 0.13
CA ASP A 114 37.35 5.30 0.07
C ASP A 114 36.95 4.34 -1.07
N PHE A 115 37.70 4.29 -2.18
CA PHE A 115 37.37 3.45 -3.33
C PHE A 115 37.22 1.96 -3.00
N PRO A 116 38.15 1.32 -2.24
CA PRO A 116 37.99 -0.07 -1.84
C PRO A 116 36.81 -0.29 -0.88
N LEU A 117 36.34 0.76 -0.19
CA LEU A 117 35.25 0.71 0.78
C LEU A 117 33.87 0.98 0.17
N LEU A 118 33.79 1.28 -1.14
CA LEU A 118 32.52 1.39 -1.86
C LEU A 118 31.74 0.06 -1.80
N PRO A 119 30.40 0.11 -1.92
CA PRO A 119 29.59 -1.09 -2.04
C PRO A 119 30.11 -1.99 -3.17
N GLY A 120 30.54 -3.22 -2.84
CA GLY A 120 30.95 -4.20 -3.83
C GLY A 120 29.75 -4.82 -4.54
N PHE A 121 30.02 -5.71 -5.51
CA PHE A 121 28.94 -6.35 -6.28
C PHE A 121 27.97 -7.13 -5.37
N MET A 122 28.48 -7.80 -4.33
CA MET A 122 27.65 -8.61 -3.44
C MET A 122 26.69 -7.73 -2.62
N TYR A 123 27.11 -6.52 -2.23
CA TYR A 123 26.21 -5.52 -1.65
C TYR A 123 24.97 -5.29 -2.52
N TYR A 124 25.17 -4.96 -3.80
CA TYR A 124 24.07 -4.67 -4.72
C TYR A 124 23.14 -5.88 -4.90
N TYR A 125 23.71 -7.08 -5.01
CA TYR A 125 22.94 -8.31 -5.22
C TYR A 125 22.11 -8.69 -3.99
N LEU A 126 22.72 -8.71 -2.81
CA LEU A 126 22.05 -9.07 -1.57
C LEU A 126 21.08 -7.98 -1.11
N SER A 127 21.38 -6.70 -1.38
CA SER A 127 20.48 -5.57 -1.10
C SER A 127 19.19 -5.67 -1.91
N SER A 128 19.27 -5.96 -3.21
CA SER A 128 18.09 -6.19 -4.07
C SER A 128 17.34 -7.46 -3.67
N ALA A 129 18.03 -8.54 -3.32
CA ALA A 129 17.39 -9.77 -2.83
C ALA A 129 16.67 -9.58 -1.48
N ALA A 130 17.24 -8.81 -0.56
CA ALA A 130 16.66 -8.51 0.75
C ALA A 130 15.33 -7.75 0.64
N THR A 131 15.21 -6.85 -0.35
CA THR A 131 13.94 -6.15 -0.64
C THR A 131 12.83 -7.12 -1.05
N VAL A 132 13.15 -8.18 -1.80
CA VAL A 132 12.16 -9.19 -2.21
C VAL A 132 11.84 -10.16 -1.07
N THR A 133 12.83 -10.57 -0.25
CA THR A 133 12.62 -11.57 0.81
C THR A 133 11.89 -11.05 2.03
N SER A 134 12.06 -9.78 2.37
CA SER A 134 11.38 -9.13 3.51
C SER A 134 9.88 -8.88 3.28
N ALA A 135 9.43 -9.04 2.04
CA ALA A 135 8.07 -8.74 1.62
C ALA A 135 7.47 -9.91 0.80
N PRO A 136 7.34 -11.13 1.39
CA PRO A 136 6.74 -12.28 0.72
C PRO A 136 5.32 -11.96 0.27
N GLY A 137 5.04 -12.14 -1.02
CA GLY A 137 3.74 -11.83 -1.61
C GLY A 137 3.40 -10.34 -1.69
N LEU A 138 4.31 -9.43 -1.34
CA LEU A 138 4.10 -8.00 -1.51
C LEU A 138 5.04 -7.43 -2.57
N LEU A 139 6.35 -7.69 -2.46
CA LEU A 139 7.33 -7.32 -3.48
C LEU A 139 7.78 -8.57 -4.23
N ASN A 140 7.77 -8.48 -5.56
CA ASN A 140 8.13 -9.58 -6.46
C ASN A 140 9.48 -9.34 -7.14
N GLY A 141 9.88 -8.08 -7.30
CA GLY A 141 11.16 -7.72 -7.90
C GLY A 141 11.74 -6.45 -7.28
N SER A 142 13.05 -6.32 -7.36
CA SER A 142 13.79 -5.11 -6.98
C SER A 142 15.03 -5.00 -7.84
N SER A 143 15.38 -3.80 -8.31
CA SER A 143 16.58 -3.61 -9.09
C SER A 143 17.23 -2.25 -8.85
N ILE A 144 18.51 -2.17 -9.18
CA ILE A 144 19.27 -0.93 -9.26
C ILE A 144 19.95 -0.93 -10.61
N LEU A 145 19.60 0.02 -11.47
CA LEU A 145 20.00 0.04 -12.88
C LEU A 145 20.80 1.30 -13.15
N PHE A 146 22.09 1.16 -13.44
CA PHE A 146 22.96 2.29 -13.74
C PHE A 146 22.80 2.73 -15.19
N ASP A 147 23.00 4.02 -15.47
CA ASP A 147 23.15 4.52 -16.83
C ASP A 147 24.49 4.07 -17.42
N THR A 148 24.61 4.22 -18.74
CA THR A 148 25.82 3.94 -19.50
C THR A 148 27.02 4.67 -18.91
N HIS A 149 28.12 3.95 -18.67
CA HIS A 149 29.37 4.49 -18.15
C HIS A 149 29.25 5.27 -16.82
N CYS A 150 28.35 4.84 -15.92
CA CYS A 150 28.12 5.52 -14.64
C CYS A 150 28.56 4.74 -13.39
N GLN A 151 28.91 3.44 -13.51
CA GLN A 151 29.31 2.63 -12.35
C GLN A 151 30.82 2.40 -12.27
N TYR A 152 31.40 2.73 -11.12
CA TYR A 152 32.79 2.41 -10.78
C TYR A 152 32.86 1.07 -10.06
N ALA A 153 33.55 0.08 -10.65
CA ALA A 153 33.63 -1.26 -10.10
C ALA A 153 34.93 -1.46 -9.29
N ASN A 154 34.82 -1.34 -7.96
CA ASN A 154 35.93 -1.57 -7.03
C ASN A 154 36.31 -3.06 -6.86
N TRP A 155 35.46 -3.98 -7.33
CA TRP A 155 35.68 -5.43 -7.24
C TRP A 155 36.54 -6.01 -8.39
N PHE A 156 36.99 -5.21 -9.35
CA PHE A 156 37.91 -5.62 -10.43
C PHE A 156 39.30 -4.97 -10.24
N PRO A 157 40.14 -5.50 -9.34
CA PRO A 157 41.39 -4.87 -8.88
C PRO A 157 42.50 -4.76 -9.94
N THR A 158 42.55 -5.69 -10.90
CA THR A 158 43.71 -5.89 -11.77
C THR A 158 43.56 -5.26 -13.16
N ILE A 159 42.35 -4.84 -13.52
CA ILE A 159 42.01 -4.54 -14.93
C ILE A 159 41.44 -3.12 -15.12
N LEU A 160 40.77 -2.56 -14.10
CA LEU A 160 40.22 -1.20 -14.21
C LEU A 160 41.16 -0.19 -13.55
N ASN A 161 41.65 0.76 -14.33
CA ASN A 161 42.14 2.02 -13.78
C ASN A 161 41.00 2.69 -13.00
N PHE A 162 41.32 3.34 -11.89
CA PHE A 162 40.38 4.04 -11.01
C PHE A 162 39.39 5.02 -11.70
N ASN A 163 39.70 5.47 -12.92
CA ASN A 163 38.84 6.33 -13.74
C ASN A 163 37.97 5.60 -14.78
N GLN A 164 38.03 4.27 -14.88
CA GLN A 164 37.24 3.49 -15.83
C GLN A 164 35.92 3.01 -15.20
N THR A 165 34.83 3.25 -15.93
CA THR A 165 33.47 2.87 -15.55
C THR A 165 32.99 1.68 -16.37
N LEU A 166 32.12 0.86 -15.79
CA LEU A 166 31.44 -0.22 -16.51
C LEU A 166 30.51 0.33 -17.60
N PRO A 167 30.43 -0.29 -18.79
CA PRO A 167 29.51 0.14 -19.84
C PRO A 167 28.06 0.14 -19.35
N LEU A 168 27.61 -0.97 -18.77
CA LEU A 168 26.28 -1.13 -18.15
C LEU A 168 26.39 -2.06 -16.96
N PHE A 169 25.59 -1.81 -15.92
CA PHE A 169 25.52 -2.62 -14.70
C PHE A 169 24.15 -2.43 -14.06
N GLY A 170 23.41 -3.53 -13.89
CA GLY A 170 22.05 -3.45 -13.39
C GLY A 170 21.57 -4.73 -12.75
N PRO A 171 21.93 -5.03 -11.49
CA PRO A 171 21.41 -6.20 -10.81
C PRO A 171 19.91 -6.07 -10.53
N LYS A 172 19.13 -6.99 -11.11
CA LYS A 172 17.70 -7.18 -10.86
C LYS A 172 17.49 -8.48 -10.10
N ALA A 173 16.80 -8.41 -8.97
CA ALA A 173 16.36 -9.53 -8.17
C ALA A 173 14.86 -9.78 -8.40
N TRP A 174 14.45 -11.04 -8.51
CA TRP A 174 13.05 -11.42 -8.55
C TRP A 174 12.80 -12.78 -7.92
N ARG A 175 11.58 -13.00 -7.44
CA ARG A 175 11.15 -14.27 -6.86
C ARG A 175 10.98 -15.32 -7.96
N LEU A 176 11.55 -16.49 -7.74
CA LEU A 176 11.41 -17.67 -8.60
C LEU A 176 10.52 -18.70 -7.89
N ASP A 177 9.64 -19.35 -8.65
CA ASP A 177 8.95 -20.57 -8.19
C ASP A 177 9.92 -21.76 -8.18
N ASP A 178 10.16 -22.31 -6.99
CA ASP A 178 11.07 -23.43 -6.75
C ASP A 178 10.38 -24.79 -6.72
N TYR A 179 9.13 -24.92 -7.18
CA TYR A 179 8.46 -26.22 -7.22
C TYR A 179 9.26 -27.28 -8.02
N GLN A 180 10.01 -26.85 -9.04
CA GLN A 180 10.87 -27.74 -9.86
C GLN A 180 12.31 -27.85 -9.36
N ASP A 181 12.68 -27.17 -8.27
CA ASP A 181 14.05 -27.16 -7.78
C ASP A 181 14.40 -28.48 -7.09
N ASN A 182 15.58 -29.02 -7.35
CA ASN A 182 16.02 -30.31 -6.82
C ASN A 182 16.13 -30.29 -5.27
N VAL A 183 16.35 -29.10 -4.69
CA VAL A 183 16.39 -28.90 -3.24
C VAL A 183 15.00 -28.85 -2.60
N ASN A 184 13.95 -28.63 -3.39
CA ASN A 184 12.56 -28.61 -2.93
C ASN A 184 11.93 -29.99 -3.14
N TRP A 185 12.24 -30.91 -2.23
CA TRP A 185 11.74 -32.29 -2.27
C TRP A 185 10.21 -32.37 -2.19
N LEU A 186 9.54 -31.38 -1.58
CA LEU A 186 8.09 -31.30 -1.49
C LEU A 186 7.43 -30.87 -2.80
N ARG A 187 8.19 -30.29 -3.74
CA ARG A 187 7.71 -29.78 -5.04
C ARG A 187 6.50 -28.86 -4.90
N GLU A 188 6.50 -28.04 -3.85
CA GLU A 188 5.49 -27.03 -3.56
C GLU A 188 6.14 -25.65 -3.55
N PRO A 189 5.53 -24.61 -4.13
CA PRO A 189 6.12 -23.27 -4.19
C PRO A 189 6.37 -22.73 -2.78
N THR A 190 7.64 -22.42 -2.45
CA THR A 190 8.02 -21.95 -1.10
C THR A 190 8.07 -20.43 -0.98
N ASN A 191 8.11 -19.70 -2.10
CA ASN A 191 8.32 -18.24 -2.16
C ASN A 191 9.66 -17.71 -1.58
N ASN A 192 10.60 -18.60 -1.23
CA ASN A 192 11.86 -18.26 -0.54
C ASN A 192 13.09 -18.21 -1.46
N THR A 193 12.89 -18.53 -2.73
CA THR A 193 13.90 -18.55 -3.78
C THR A 193 13.91 -17.26 -4.59
N ILE A 194 15.09 -16.66 -4.70
CA ILE A 194 15.33 -15.41 -5.42
C ILE A 194 16.41 -15.65 -6.45
N ILE A 195 16.16 -15.24 -7.69
CA ILE A 195 17.21 -15.10 -8.71
C ILE A 195 17.64 -13.65 -8.73
N VAL A 196 18.95 -13.43 -8.83
CA VAL A 196 19.53 -12.10 -9.06
C VAL A 196 20.41 -12.17 -10.29
N GLU A 197 20.14 -11.32 -11.28
CA GLU A 197 20.90 -11.28 -12.54
C GLU A 197 21.31 -9.84 -12.86
N ASP A 198 22.53 -9.66 -13.36
CA ASP A 198 22.98 -8.39 -13.95
C ASP A 198 22.36 -8.24 -15.34
N LEU A 199 21.37 -7.36 -15.48
CA LEU A 199 20.76 -7.02 -16.77
C LEU A 199 21.73 -6.35 -17.73
N GLY A 200 22.86 -5.84 -17.22
CA GLY A 200 23.96 -5.29 -18.01
C GLY A 200 24.91 -6.36 -18.55
N ALA A 201 24.58 -7.65 -18.44
CA ALA A 201 25.36 -8.76 -18.95
C ALA A 201 24.53 -9.68 -19.87
N GLY A 202 25.18 -10.24 -20.90
CA GLY A 202 24.58 -11.21 -21.84
C GLY A 202 24.15 -10.64 -23.20
N PRO A 203 23.45 -11.43 -24.03
CA PRO A 203 23.10 -11.04 -25.40
C PRO A 203 22.13 -9.85 -25.48
N ASN A 204 21.36 -9.59 -24.42
CA ASN A 204 20.43 -8.45 -24.31
C ASN A 204 20.85 -7.48 -23.19
N HIS A 205 22.15 -7.17 -23.08
CA HIS A 205 22.69 -6.38 -21.98
C HIS A 205 22.28 -4.90 -22.00
N ASN A 206 21.82 -4.36 -23.14
CA ASN A 206 21.56 -2.94 -23.29
C ASN A 206 20.15 -2.53 -22.87
N TYR A 207 19.89 -2.49 -21.57
CA TYR A 207 18.58 -2.10 -21.01
C TYR A 207 18.27 -0.60 -21.12
N THR A 208 19.25 0.27 -21.40
CA THR A 208 19.02 1.71 -21.60
C THR A 208 18.57 2.05 -23.02
N ALA A 209 18.72 1.13 -23.97
CA ALA A 209 18.27 1.34 -25.34
C ALA A 209 16.73 1.27 -25.49
N ARG A 210 16.16 2.14 -26.33
CA ARG A 210 14.70 2.19 -26.59
C ARG A 210 14.14 0.91 -27.21
N TRP A 211 14.94 0.18 -27.97
CA TRP A 211 14.55 -1.11 -28.56
C TRP A 211 14.54 -2.26 -27.55
N HIS A 212 15.16 -2.08 -26.38
CA HIS A 212 15.20 -3.12 -25.36
C HIS A 212 13.83 -3.32 -24.74
N ARG A 213 13.35 -4.57 -24.68
CA ARG A 213 11.97 -4.88 -24.28
C ARG A 213 11.57 -4.38 -22.90
N LEU A 214 12.50 -4.29 -21.95
CA LEU A 214 12.21 -3.76 -20.60
C LEU A 214 12.19 -2.23 -20.54
N ASN A 215 12.96 -1.56 -21.40
CA ASN A 215 13.15 -0.12 -21.29
C ASN A 215 11.82 0.63 -21.36
N PRO A 216 10.97 0.40 -22.37
CA PRO A 216 9.77 1.19 -22.47
C PRO A 216 8.73 0.73 -21.42
N LEU A 217 8.94 -0.37 -20.68
CA LEU A 217 7.96 -0.88 -19.69
C LEU A 217 8.02 -0.12 -18.37
N PHE A 218 9.22 0.29 -17.94
CA PHE A 218 9.39 0.98 -16.65
C PHE A 218 10.55 1.98 -16.62
N LEU A 219 11.39 2.10 -17.66
CA LEU A 219 12.44 3.13 -17.74
C LEU A 219 12.03 4.35 -18.56
N TYR A 220 11.10 4.19 -19.50
CA TYR A 220 10.59 5.26 -20.35
C TYR A 220 9.14 4.96 -20.74
N ASP A 221 8.24 5.94 -20.69
CA ASP A 221 6.87 5.77 -21.20
C ASP A 221 6.64 6.74 -22.37
N PRO A 222 6.12 6.28 -23.53
CA PRO A 222 5.85 7.16 -24.67
C PRO A 222 4.73 8.18 -24.40
N ASP A 223 3.92 8.02 -23.35
CA ASP A 223 2.84 8.95 -23.04
C ASP A 223 3.30 10.10 -22.17
N PRO A 224 3.03 11.35 -22.56
CA PRO A 224 3.50 12.54 -21.85
C PRO A 224 2.93 12.69 -20.43
N ARG A 225 1.89 11.93 -20.06
CA ARG A 225 1.32 11.91 -18.71
C ARG A 225 2.21 11.17 -17.70
N ILE A 226 3.08 10.26 -18.16
CA ILE A 226 4.00 9.50 -17.32
C ILE A 226 5.43 9.93 -17.66
N LYS A 227 6.05 10.73 -16.79
CA LYS A 227 7.39 11.31 -17.01
C LYS A 227 8.48 10.51 -16.30
N ILE A 228 8.66 9.24 -16.66
CA ILE A 228 9.79 8.43 -16.19
C ILE A 228 10.98 8.73 -17.11
N ASP A 229 11.66 9.85 -16.87
CA ASP A 229 12.80 10.32 -17.67
C ASP A 229 13.98 10.67 -16.76
N PHE A 230 14.46 9.68 -15.99
CA PHE A 230 15.66 9.84 -15.16
C PHE A 230 16.94 9.45 -15.89
N ILE A 231 16.86 8.45 -16.78
CA ILE A 231 17.98 7.90 -17.54
C ILE A 231 17.60 7.81 -19.03
N PRO A 232 18.41 8.38 -19.95
CA PRO A 232 19.60 9.20 -19.68
C PRO A 232 19.22 10.55 -19.06
N ASP A 233 20.12 11.13 -18.25
CA ASP A 233 19.91 12.45 -17.64
C ASP A 233 19.99 13.55 -18.70
N LEU A 234 18.86 13.85 -19.34
CA LEU A 234 18.71 14.92 -20.32
C LEU A 234 18.39 16.27 -19.68
N ARG A 235 18.29 16.33 -18.34
CA ARG A 235 17.86 17.55 -17.62
C ARG A 235 19.08 18.42 -17.32
N THR A 236 19.09 19.61 -17.89
CA THR A 236 20.09 20.67 -17.60
C THR A 236 19.83 21.39 -16.28
N ASP A 237 18.67 21.17 -15.67
CA ASP A 237 18.17 22.01 -14.59
C ASP A 237 18.65 21.51 -13.23
N ASN A 238 19.46 22.33 -12.54
CA ASN A 238 19.92 22.07 -11.17
C ASN A 238 18.77 21.99 -10.14
N GLN A 239 17.58 22.51 -10.47
CA GLN A 239 16.42 22.54 -9.56
C GLN A 239 15.81 21.16 -9.28
N ALA A 240 16.03 20.16 -10.14
CA ALA A 240 15.51 18.80 -9.94
C ALA A 240 16.39 17.94 -8.99
N LYS A 241 17.54 18.46 -8.56
CA LYS A 241 18.54 17.77 -7.72
C LYS A 241 18.63 18.49 -6.37
N HIS A 242 18.02 17.90 -5.34
CA HIS A 242 17.93 18.52 -4.01
C HIS A 242 19.12 18.14 -3.13
N GLN A 243 19.55 19.09 -2.30
CA GLN A 243 20.62 18.88 -1.31
C GLN A 243 20.03 18.57 0.06
N TYR A 244 20.63 17.61 0.75
CA TYR A 244 20.27 17.21 2.11
C TYR A 244 21.44 17.41 3.04
N ASP A 245 21.15 17.97 4.22
CA ASP A 245 22.12 18.14 5.29
C ASP A 245 22.06 16.91 6.20
N TYR A 246 23.22 16.34 6.54
CA TYR A 246 23.28 15.28 7.56
C TYR A 246 24.40 15.54 8.57
N ASN A 247 24.11 15.20 9.83
CA ASN A 247 25.05 15.30 10.93
C ASN A 247 25.23 13.92 11.58
N ILE A 248 26.48 13.52 11.83
CA ILE A 248 26.80 12.27 12.53
C ILE A 248 27.59 12.56 13.80
N TYR A 249 27.13 11.98 14.91
CA TYR A 249 27.76 12.06 16.22
C TYR A 249 28.30 10.67 16.60
N ASN A 250 29.62 10.52 16.63
CA ASN A 250 30.23 9.25 17.00
C ASN A 250 30.46 9.17 18.51
N SER A 251 30.45 7.95 19.04
CA SER A 251 30.87 7.68 20.41
C SER A 251 32.39 7.45 20.46
N SER A 252 33.05 7.88 21.52
CA SER A 252 34.49 7.57 21.75
C SER A 252 34.67 6.34 22.64
N SER A 253 33.73 6.11 23.55
CA SER A 253 33.67 4.96 24.44
C SER A 253 32.21 4.71 24.85
N PRO A 254 31.86 3.49 25.29
CA PRO A 254 30.51 3.21 25.78
C PRO A 254 30.11 4.21 26.88
N GLY A 255 28.94 4.81 26.75
CA GLY A 255 28.45 5.83 27.69
C GLY A 255 28.96 7.26 27.48
N VAL A 256 29.84 7.49 26.50
CA VAL A 256 30.41 8.83 26.22
C VAL A 256 30.09 9.26 24.78
N MET A 257 29.12 10.17 24.66
CA MET A 257 28.71 10.78 23.39
C MET A 257 29.53 12.02 23.06
N GLY A 258 29.94 12.17 21.79
CA GLY A 258 30.57 13.39 21.29
C GLY A 258 29.61 14.60 21.32
N LYS A 259 30.08 15.74 21.84
CA LYS A 259 29.27 16.98 21.93
C LYS A 259 29.08 17.68 20.59
N THR A 260 30.06 17.61 19.70
CA THR A 260 30.02 18.22 18.37
C THR A 260 29.85 17.16 17.29
N PRO A 261 29.14 17.44 16.19
CA PRO A 261 29.04 16.49 15.08
C PRO A 261 30.41 16.29 14.47
N ASN A 262 30.87 15.04 14.40
CA ASN A 262 32.13 14.70 13.77
C ASN A 262 32.07 14.93 12.25
N VAL A 263 30.89 14.77 11.66
CA VAL A 263 30.64 14.97 10.23
C VAL A 263 29.42 15.86 10.07
N THR A 264 29.61 17.02 9.42
CA THR A 264 28.55 17.88 8.90
C THR A 264 28.80 18.04 7.41
N ARG A 265 27.96 17.42 6.57
CA ARG A 265 28.14 17.44 5.11
C ARG A 265 26.79 17.51 4.40
N ARG A 266 26.86 17.88 3.13
CA ARG A 266 25.74 17.89 2.21
C ARG A 266 25.92 16.80 1.16
N PHE A 267 24.81 16.22 0.72
CA PHE A 267 24.79 15.35 -0.44
C PHE A 267 23.56 15.64 -1.30
N PHE A 268 23.65 15.34 -2.59
CA PHE A 268 22.52 15.42 -3.49
C PHE A 268 21.72 14.12 -3.42
N GLY A 269 20.41 14.20 -3.17
CA GLY A 269 19.53 13.05 -3.13
C GLY A 269 18.33 13.21 -4.05
N PRO A 270 17.46 12.18 -4.14
CA PRO A 270 16.20 12.23 -4.86
C PRO A 270 15.45 13.55 -4.63
N PRO A 271 14.69 14.06 -5.61
CA PRO A 271 14.02 15.34 -5.46
C PRO A 271 13.03 15.33 -4.28
N SER A 272 12.97 16.39 -3.47
CA SER A 272 11.93 16.56 -2.44
C SER A 272 11.07 17.75 -2.79
N PRO A 273 10.02 17.56 -3.62
CA PRO A 273 9.24 18.67 -4.13
C PRO A 273 8.31 19.23 -3.06
N GLY A 274 8.06 20.54 -3.12
CA GLY A 274 7.00 21.17 -2.35
C GLY A 274 5.60 20.79 -2.85
N ILE A 275 4.56 21.11 -2.08
CA ILE A 275 3.16 20.77 -2.38
C ILE A 275 2.73 21.25 -3.80
N GLN A 276 3.20 22.42 -4.23
CA GLN A 276 2.82 23.05 -5.51
C GLN A 276 3.68 22.62 -6.71
N GLU A 277 4.72 21.80 -6.50
CA GLU A 277 5.67 21.45 -7.56
C GLU A 277 5.19 20.22 -8.36
N ASN A 278 5.34 20.26 -9.69
CA ASN A 278 4.79 19.27 -10.62
C ASN A 278 5.68 18.04 -10.87
N TYR A 279 6.88 17.99 -10.28
CA TYR A 279 7.77 16.84 -10.37
C TYR A 279 7.69 15.99 -9.11
N HIS A 280 8.06 14.71 -9.22
CA HIS A 280 7.97 13.75 -8.13
C HIS A 280 9.28 12.96 -7.98
N PRO A 281 9.67 12.56 -6.75
CA PRO A 281 10.85 11.72 -6.52
C PRO A 281 10.69 10.32 -7.09
N VAL A 282 9.46 9.82 -7.12
CA VAL A 282 9.15 8.47 -7.55
C VAL A 282 8.01 8.53 -8.55
N TYR A 283 8.17 7.80 -9.64
CA TYR A 283 7.14 7.60 -10.64
C TYR A 283 6.74 6.12 -10.69
N PHE A 284 5.51 5.86 -11.10
CA PHE A 284 4.98 4.51 -11.27
C PHE A 284 4.86 4.18 -12.76
N SER A 285 5.25 2.96 -13.13
CA SER A 285 5.02 2.44 -14.46
C SER A 285 3.54 2.11 -14.66
N ARG A 286 3.12 2.01 -15.92
CA ARG A 286 1.86 1.30 -16.23
C ARG A 286 2.00 -0.16 -15.81
N PRO A 287 0.88 -0.84 -15.52
CA PRO A 287 0.93 -2.29 -15.38
C PRO A 287 1.41 -2.93 -16.68
N TYR A 288 2.41 -3.80 -16.59
CA TYR A 288 3.02 -4.48 -17.72
C TYR A 288 3.29 -5.95 -17.44
N PHE A 289 3.43 -6.78 -18.47
CA PHE A 289 3.80 -8.18 -18.32
C PHE A 289 5.32 -8.40 -18.43
N ASP A 290 5.97 -8.94 -17.39
CA ASP A 290 7.42 -9.22 -17.41
C ASP A 290 7.71 -10.60 -18.02
N CYS A 291 7.93 -10.59 -19.33
CA CYS A 291 8.16 -11.77 -20.15
C CYS A 291 9.54 -12.40 -19.92
N GLY A 292 9.58 -13.70 -19.59
CA GLY A 292 10.82 -14.49 -19.47
C GLY A 292 11.55 -14.36 -18.14
N ARG A 293 10.95 -13.71 -17.12
CA ARG A 293 11.48 -13.64 -15.75
C ARG A 293 10.43 -14.08 -14.75
N THR A 294 9.58 -13.16 -14.31
CA THR A 294 8.51 -13.45 -13.36
C THR A 294 7.27 -14.01 -14.04
N ASN A 295 7.09 -13.76 -15.35
CA ASN A 295 5.92 -14.16 -16.14
C ASN A 295 4.59 -13.72 -15.51
N MET A 296 4.60 -12.52 -14.91
CA MET A 296 3.46 -11.93 -14.20
C MET A 296 3.21 -10.50 -14.68
N TRP A 297 1.98 -10.04 -14.47
CA TRP A 297 1.63 -8.62 -14.60
C TRP A 297 2.17 -7.86 -13.39
N LEU A 298 3.04 -6.89 -13.62
CA LEU A 298 3.73 -6.12 -12.60
C LEU A 298 3.45 -4.63 -12.72
N VAL A 299 3.63 -3.93 -11.60
CA VAL A 299 3.74 -2.47 -11.52
C VAL A 299 5.04 -2.14 -10.84
N SER A 300 5.80 -1.21 -11.40
CA SER A 300 7.09 -0.80 -10.87
C SER A 300 7.04 0.63 -10.36
N SER A 301 7.63 0.89 -9.20
CA SER A 301 7.99 2.23 -8.77
C SER A 301 9.45 2.51 -9.11
N VAL A 302 9.76 3.72 -9.57
CA VAL A 302 11.09 4.11 -10.04
C VAL A 302 11.53 5.37 -9.31
N GLY A 303 12.65 5.28 -8.59
CA GLY A 303 13.30 6.40 -7.91
C GLY A 303 14.73 6.64 -8.43
N PRO A 304 15.19 7.89 -8.55
CA PRO A 304 16.52 8.20 -9.09
C PRO A 304 17.62 8.04 -8.04
N VAL A 305 18.84 7.79 -8.51
CA VAL A 305 20.09 7.83 -7.74
C VAL A 305 20.98 8.91 -8.35
N ILE A 306 21.57 9.73 -7.49
CA ILE A 306 22.39 10.87 -7.91
C ILE A 306 23.82 10.69 -7.42
N ASP A 307 24.77 10.98 -8.30
CA ASP A 307 26.19 11.02 -7.99
C ASP A 307 26.90 12.05 -8.88
N PHE A 308 28.17 12.33 -8.57
CA PHE A 308 29.02 13.20 -9.36
C PHE A 308 29.69 12.44 -10.50
N MET A 309 29.47 12.89 -11.74
CA MET A 309 30.09 12.26 -12.91
C MET A 309 31.34 13.01 -13.39
N ARG A 310 32.37 12.20 -13.68
CA ARG A 310 33.79 12.35 -13.27
C ARG A 310 33.94 12.53 -11.76
N ARG A 311 33.79 11.44 -11.01
CA ARG A 311 33.85 11.44 -9.53
C ARG A 311 35.20 11.91 -8.98
N TYR A 312 36.30 11.48 -9.59
CA TYR A 312 37.63 11.64 -9.01
C TYR A 312 38.52 12.68 -9.70
N SER A 313 37.92 13.67 -10.36
CA SER A 313 38.67 14.82 -10.89
C SER A 313 39.23 15.67 -9.76
N ILE A 314 40.46 16.15 -9.89
CA ILE A 314 41.09 17.06 -8.93
C ILE A 314 40.33 18.41 -8.91
N GLU A 315 39.81 18.83 -10.06
CA GLU A 315 39.00 20.02 -10.23
C GLU A 315 37.56 19.77 -9.77
N THR A 316 37.26 20.11 -8.51
CA THR A 316 35.92 19.98 -7.92
C THR A 316 34.85 20.76 -8.68
N ASN A 317 35.23 21.85 -9.35
CA ASN A 317 34.31 22.69 -10.14
C ASN A 317 33.77 21.99 -11.40
N LEU A 318 34.43 20.94 -11.88
CA LEU A 318 33.96 20.14 -13.02
C LEU A 318 32.95 19.05 -12.61
N ARG A 319 32.78 18.82 -11.30
CA ARG A 319 31.89 17.78 -10.77
C ARG A 319 30.45 18.30 -10.78
N SER A 320 29.69 17.92 -11.81
CA SER A 320 28.25 18.17 -11.87
C SER A 320 27.47 16.98 -11.33
N PRO A 321 26.45 17.19 -10.47
CA PRO A 321 25.58 16.11 -10.02
C PRO A 321 24.71 15.64 -11.19
N LYS A 322 24.61 14.33 -11.41
CA LYS A 322 23.80 13.71 -12.47
C LYS A 322 22.95 12.57 -11.92
N TYR A 323 21.83 12.27 -12.58
CA TYR A 323 21.16 10.98 -12.35
C TYR A 323 22.00 9.88 -12.97
N VAL A 324 22.48 8.96 -12.13
CA VAL A 324 23.45 7.91 -12.54
C VAL A 324 22.85 6.52 -12.53
N ALA A 325 21.78 6.33 -11.77
CA ALA A 325 21.06 5.07 -11.69
C ALA A 325 19.60 5.30 -11.32
N VAL A 326 18.78 4.27 -11.51
CA VAL A 326 17.40 4.21 -11.00
C VAL A 326 17.23 2.98 -10.13
N SER A 327 16.58 3.16 -9.00
CA SER A 327 16.10 2.06 -8.17
C SER A 327 14.67 1.71 -8.56
N THR A 328 14.41 0.43 -8.78
CA THR A 328 13.06 -0.08 -9.05
C THR A 328 12.62 -1.07 -7.97
N SER A 329 11.32 -1.08 -7.72
CA SER A 329 10.65 -2.09 -6.90
C SER A 329 9.36 -2.49 -7.60
N ASP A 330 9.11 -3.79 -7.70
CA ASP A 330 8.06 -4.36 -8.52
C ASP A 330 7.05 -5.13 -7.64
N ILE A 331 5.76 -4.90 -7.86
CA ILE A 331 4.64 -5.61 -7.21
C ILE A 331 3.77 -6.29 -8.27
N ASP A 332 3.17 -7.43 -7.91
CA ASP A 332 2.15 -8.08 -8.73
C ASP A 332 0.89 -7.19 -8.83
N PHE A 333 0.52 -6.84 -10.06
CA PHE A 333 -0.64 -6.03 -10.36
C PHE A 333 -1.94 -6.65 -9.81
N ARG A 334 -2.03 -7.99 -9.76
CA ARG A 334 -3.21 -8.68 -9.26
C ARG A 334 -3.47 -8.45 -7.76
N ARG A 335 -2.47 -7.95 -7.04
CA ARG A 335 -2.56 -7.68 -5.59
C ARG A 335 -2.97 -6.26 -5.26
N ILE A 336 -3.08 -5.39 -6.27
CA ILE A 336 -3.46 -4.00 -6.12
C ILE A 336 -4.98 -3.91 -6.26
N ASP A 337 -5.65 -3.37 -5.25
CA ASP A 337 -7.09 -3.17 -5.30
C ASP A 337 -7.40 -2.01 -6.28
N PHE A 338 -8.59 -1.99 -6.88
CA PHE A 338 -9.05 -0.86 -7.70
C PHE A 338 -10.35 -0.28 -7.12
N ASP A 339 -10.72 0.94 -7.51
CA ASP A 339 -12.01 1.54 -7.12
C ASP A 339 -13.03 1.25 -8.23
N PRO A 340 -14.01 0.35 -8.01
CA PRO A 340 -15.05 0.04 -8.98
C PRO A 340 -16.21 1.04 -8.96
N CYS A 341 -16.30 1.91 -7.95
CA CYS A 341 -17.45 2.79 -7.76
C CYS A 341 -17.48 3.92 -8.80
N LYS A 342 -18.69 4.38 -9.15
CA LYS A 342 -18.88 5.44 -10.14
C LYS A 342 -18.44 6.79 -9.57
N ARG A 343 -17.36 7.36 -10.11
CA ARG A 343 -16.92 8.73 -9.83
C ARG A 343 -17.28 9.65 -10.99
N GLY A 344 -17.41 10.96 -10.73
CA GLY A 344 -17.58 11.96 -11.78
C GLY A 344 -16.37 11.98 -12.72
N VAL A 345 -16.57 12.32 -14.00
CA VAL A 345 -15.49 12.34 -15.03
C VAL A 345 -14.37 13.33 -14.69
N GLU A 346 -14.71 14.40 -13.96
CA GLU A 346 -13.76 15.42 -13.49
C GLU A 346 -13.09 15.05 -12.15
N SER A 347 -13.47 13.91 -11.55
CA SER A 347 -12.84 13.47 -10.31
C SER A 347 -11.39 13.05 -10.57
N PRO A 348 -10.41 13.51 -9.78
CA PRO A 348 -9.02 13.03 -9.86
C PRO A 348 -8.90 11.52 -9.60
N ASP A 349 -9.92 10.92 -8.98
CA ASP A 349 -10.03 9.48 -8.72
C ASP A 349 -10.72 8.69 -9.84
N HIS A 350 -11.14 9.33 -10.93
CA HIS A 350 -11.77 8.65 -12.05
C HIS A 350 -10.75 7.78 -12.82
N THR A 351 -10.74 6.49 -12.49
CA THR A 351 -9.92 5.48 -13.17
C THR A 351 -10.61 4.90 -14.39
N TYR A 352 -9.87 4.15 -15.22
CA TYR A 352 -10.43 3.35 -16.30
C TYR A 352 -11.47 2.32 -15.81
N LEU A 353 -11.39 1.93 -14.53
CA LEU A 353 -12.26 0.95 -13.87
C LEU A 353 -13.37 1.61 -13.02
N SER A 354 -13.50 2.94 -13.04
CA SER A 354 -14.58 3.64 -12.34
C SER A 354 -15.93 3.32 -12.99
N GLY A 355 -16.91 2.93 -12.17
CA GLY A 355 -18.27 2.64 -12.61
C GLY A 355 -18.52 1.22 -13.11
N VAL A 356 -17.62 0.27 -12.82
CA VAL A 356 -17.85 -1.16 -13.08
C VAL A 356 -18.67 -1.85 -11.98
N ALA A 357 -18.84 -1.20 -10.82
CA ALA A 357 -19.70 -1.73 -9.76
C ALA A 357 -21.16 -1.83 -10.21
N ARG A 358 -21.80 -2.97 -9.94
CA ARG A 358 -23.18 -3.29 -10.32
C ARG A 358 -24.18 -3.02 -9.19
N CYS A 359 -23.94 -1.99 -8.38
CA CYS A 359 -24.89 -1.59 -7.33
C CYS A 359 -26.22 -1.11 -7.95
N GLY A 360 -27.35 -1.50 -7.34
CA GLY A 360 -28.69 -1.09 -7.76
C GLY A 360 -28.97 0.40 -7.54
N SER A 361 -30.05 0.91 -8.14
CA SER A 361 -30.42 2.34 -8.10
C SER A 361 -30.79 2.86 -6.70
N THR A 362 -31.21 1.97 -5.81
CA THR A 362 -31.55 2.26 -4.40
C THR A 362 -30.37 2.11 -3.44
N THR A 363 -29.17 1.84 -3.98
CA THR A 363 -27.95 1.59 -3.23
C THR A 363 -26.79 2.51 -3.63
N THR A 364 -25.83 2.70 -2.72
CA THR A 364 -24.59 3.45 -2.93
C THR A 364 -23.37 2.54 -2.77
N CYS A 365 -22.35 2.73 -3.61
CA CYS A 365 -21.16 1.89 -3.67
C CYS A 365 -20.06 2.36 -2.72
N GLU A 366 -19.46 1.43 -1.98
CA GLU A 366 -18.23 1.64 -1.21
C GLU A 366 -17.20 0.55 -1.56
N PRO A 367 -15.96 0.91 -1.93
CA PRO A 367 -14.93 -0.07 -2.29
C PRO A 367 -14.42 -0.81 -1.06
N LEU A 368 -14.15 -2.12 -1.21
CA LEU A 368 -13.59 -2.94 -0.16
C LEU A 368 -12.05 -2.92 -0.19
N PRO A 369 -11.37 -2.65 0.94
CA PRO A 369 -9.92 -2.71 1.00
C PRO A 369 -9.38 -4.13 1.13
N GLY A 370 -8.21 -4.39 0.54
CA GLY A 370 -7.48 -5.65 0.64
C GLY A 370 -8.01 -6.77 -0.27
N TYR A 371 -8.95 -6.47 -1.17
CA TYR A 371 -9.63 -7.46 -2.01
C TYR A 371 -8.79 -7.96 -3.20
N GLY A 372 -7.76 -7.22 -3.61
CA GLY A 372 -6.96 -7.45 -4.80
C GLY A 372 -7.65 -7.00 -6.09
N PHE A 373 -7.03 -7.34 -7.22
CA PHE A 373 -7.56 -7.05 -8.55
C PHE A 373 -8.58 -8.13 -8.96
N GLN A 374 -9.75 -8.11 -8.31
CA GLN A 374 -10.83 -9.06 -8.55
C GLN A 374 -12.20 -8.36 -8.56
N ARG A 375 -13.16 -8.91 -9.31
CA ARG A 375 -14.56 -8.43 -9.27
C ARG A 375 -15.19 -8.67 -7.91
N GLY A 376 -16.09 -7.78 -7.53
CA GLY A 376 -16.84 -7.89 -6.27
C GLY A 376 -16.16 -7.25 -5.06
N GLY A 377 -15.02 -6.57 -5.26
CA GLY A 377 -14.31 -5.79 -4.24
C GLY A 377 -15.01 -4.49 -3.86
N TYR A 378 -16.31 -4.53 -3.64
CA TYR A 378 -17.14 -3.41 -3.20
C TYR A 378 -18.33 -3.93 -2.40
N MET A 379 -18.98 -3.03 -1.67
CA MET A 379 -20.26 -3.28 -1.02
C MET A 379 -21.25 -2.18 -1.38
N CYS A 380 -22.53 -2.53 -1.45
CA CYS A 380 -23.61 -1.61 -1.77
C CYS A 380 -24.45 -1.35 -0.51
N HIS A 381 -24.43 -0.11 -0.05
CA HIS A 381 -25.22 0.37 1.09
C HIS A 381 -26.57 0.89 0.64
N CYS A 382 -27.61 0.77 1.46
CA CYS A 382 -28.89 1.42 1.14
C CYS A 382 -28.76 2.95 1.21
N LEU A 383 -29.38 3.63 0.24
CA LEU A 383 -29.47 5.09 0.27
C LEU A 383 -30.34 5.57 1.44
N PRO A 384 -30.13 6.80 1.96
CA PRO A 384 -31.03 7.40 2.93
C PRO A 384 -32.49 7.37 2.46
N GLY A 385 -33.41 6.90 3.31
CA GLY A 385 -34.82 6.69 2.94
C GLY A 385 -35.14 5.31 2.39
N PHE A 386 -34.16 4.42 2.33
CA PHE A 386 -34.33 3.01 2.02
C PHE A 386 -33.77 2.15 3.16
N ARG A 387 -34.28 0.93 3.31
CA ARG A 387 -33.81 -0.03 4.32
C ARG A 387 -33.49 -1.39 3.71
N TYR A 388 -32.65 -2.15 4.40
CA TYR A 388 -32.34 -3.52 4.03
C TYR A 388 -33.58 -4.43 4.17
N PRO A 389 -33.77 -5.38 3.24
CA PRO A 389 -34.78 -6.42 3.39
C PRO A 389 -34.60 -7.25 4.65
N TYR A 390 -35.68 -7.88 5.13
CA TYR A 390 -35.65 -8.64 6.38
C TYR A 390 -34.73 -9.88 6.34
N TRP A 391 -34.35 -10.36 5.16
CA TRP A 391 -33.44 -11.50 4.98
C TRP A 391 -31.97 -11.10 4.84
N GLN A 392 -31.67 -9.81 4.66
CA GLN A 392 -30.32 -9.32 4.42
C GLN A 392 -29.74 -8.70 5.70
N ASN A 393 -28.55 -9.15 6.08
CA ASN A 393 -27.82 -8.64 7.24
C ASN A 393 -26.69 -7.72 6.75
N GLY A 394 -26.87 -6.42 6.93
CA GLY A 394 -25.87 -5.42 6.53
C GLY A 394 -25.84 -5.15 5.01
N PRO A 395 -24.77 -4.50 4.51
CA PRO A 395 -24.66 -4.11 3.10
C PRO A 395 -24.62 -5.31 2.15
N PHE A 396 -25.07 -5.10 0.91
CA PHE A 396 -24.99 -6.13 -0.13
C PHE A 396 -23.54 -6.25 -0.60
N LEU A 397 -22.98 -7.45 -0.52
CA LEU A 397 -21.59 -7.70 -0.92
C LEU A 397 -21.50 -7.79 -2.45
N GLY A 398 -20.55 -7.06 -3.03
CA GLY A 398 -20.30 -7.06 -4.48
C GLY A 398 -20.00 -8.47 -5.02
N ARG A 399 -19.29 -9.31 -4.25
CA ARG A 399 -19.06 -10.71 -4.61
C ARG A 399 -20.35 -11.50 -4.89
N ASN A 400 -21.38 -11.28 -4.08
CA ASN A 400 -22.68 -11.95 -4.25
C ASN A 400 -23.42 -11.38 -5.47
N ILE A 401 -23.31 -10.07 -5.71
CA ILE A 401 -23.90 -9.40 -6.88
C ILE A 401 -23.26 -9.90 -8.18
N GLU A 402 -21.93 -10.03 -8.23
CA GLU A 402 -21.20 -10.47 -9.43
C GLU A 402 -21.37 -11.97 -9.72
N GLN A 403 -21.92 -12.76 -8.80
CA GLN A 403 -22.23 -14.19 -8.98
C GLN A 403 -23.72 -14.45 -9.23
N ALA A 404 -24.57 -13.42 -9.14
CA ALA A 404 -26.00 -13.57 -9.15
C ALA A 404 -26.57 -13.82 -10.56
N SER A 405 -27.57 -14.70 -10.62
CA SER A 405 -28.46 -14.83 -11.78
C SER A 405 -29.39 -13.60 -11.92
N ASP A 406 -30.05 -13.44 -13.06
CA ASP A 406 -31.00 -12.33 -13.29
C ASP A 406 -32.15 -12.28 -12.25
N GLU A 407 -32.61 -13.43 -11.78
CA GLU A 407 -33.64 -13.48 -10.73
C GLU A 407 -33.11 -13.06 -9.36
N GLU A 408 -31.87 -13.42 -9.05
CA GLU A 408 -31.21 -13.04 -7.79
C GLU A 408 -30.76 -11.59 -7.81
N ALA A 409 -30.39 -11.05 -8.97
CA ALA A 409 -29.99 -9.66 -9.14
C ALA A 409 -31.06 -8.67 -8.63
N LYS A 410 -32.34 -8.99 -8.88
CA LYS A 410 -33.50 -8.22 -8.42
C LYS A 410 -33.66 -8.20 -6.90
N ARG A 411 -32.99 -9.11 -6.16
CA ARG A 411 -33.03 -9.16 -4.69
C ARG A 411 -32.07 -8.18 -4.01
N PHE A 412 -31.13 -7.58 -4.75
CA PHE A 412 -30.15 -6.60 -4.21
C PHE A 412 -30.66 -5.16 -4.22
N GLU A 413 -31.98 -4.96 -4.14
CA GLU A 413 -32.61 -3.65 -4.03
C GLU A 413 -33.07 -3.37 -2.59
N CYS A 414 -32.90 -2.12 -2.16
CA CYS A 414 -33.39 -1.68 -0.86
C CYS A 414 -34.87 -1.27 -0.93
N ILE A 415 -35.58 -1.45 0.18
CA ILE A 415 -37.02 -1.20 0.28
C ILE A 415 -37.24 0.28 0.65
N PRO A 416 -38.10 1.04 -0.08
CA PRO A 416 -38.36 2.43 0.23
C PRO A 416 -39.09 2.59 1.57
N VAL A 417 -38.74 3.64 2.30
CA VAL A 417 -39.30 3.98 3.61
C VAL A 417 -40.25 5.16 3.45
N ARG A 418 -41.44 5.09 4.06
CA ARG A 418 -42.34 6.25 4.15
C ARG A 418 -41.78 7.25 5.17
N TRP A 419 -41.40 8.42 4.68
CA TRP A 419 -40.92 9.53 5.51
C TRP A 419 -41.99 9.98 6.52
N ARG A 420 -41.57 10.27 7.76
CA ARG A 420 -42.27 11.25 8.61
C ARG A 420 -41.38 12.46 8.72
N ILE A 421 -41.88 13.61 8.30
CA ILE A 421 -41.31 14.91 8.68
C ILE A 421 -41.54 15.04 10.18
N HIS A 422 -40.58 14.65 11.01
CA HIS A 422 -40.62 15.01 12.42
C HIS A 422 -40.22 16.48 12.55
N ARG A 423 -41.20 17.37 12.67
CA ARG A 423 -41.01 18.55 13.51
C ARG A 423 -40.69 18.02 14.89
N LEU A 424 -39.50 18.34 15.41
CA LEU A 424 -39.14 18.19 16.82
C LEU A 424 -40.29 18.77 17.65
N THR A 425 -41.19 17.91 18.13
CA THR A 425 -42.27 18.27 19.02
C THR A 425 -41.82 17.84 20.40
N GLN A 426 -41.72 18.83 21.29
CA GLN A 426 -41.44 18.66 22.71
C GLN A 426 -42.57 17.83 23.33
N SER A 427 -42.45 16.50 23.32
CA SER A 427 -43.37 15.65 24.08
C SER A 427 -42.56 14.71 24.95
N GLY A 428 -42.09 15.30 26.05
CA GLY A 428 -41.32 14.67 27.11
C GLY A 428 -41.16 15.63 28.30
N ILE A 429 -42.23 16.36 28.65
CA ILE A 429 -42.27 17.19 29.86
C ILE A 429 -43.56 16.83 30.59
N SER A 430 -43.44 15.99 31.62
CA SER A 430 -44.50 15.81 32.62
C SER A 430 -44.62 17.11 33.41
N ASN A 431 -45.68 17.87 33.15
CA ASN A 431 -45.98 19.09 33.90
C ASN A 431 -46.67 18.74 35.23
N SER A 432 -45.98 18.96 36.34
CA SER A 432 -46.62 19.34 37.59
C SER A 432 -46.18 20.78 37.90
N GLY A 433 -47.16 21.67 38.12
CA GLY A 433 -46.89 23.08 38.44
C GLY A 433 -47.65 24.06 37.56
N THR A 434 -48.73 24.59 38.11
CA THR A 434 -49.54 25.70 37.60
C THR A 434 -48.76 27.02 37.60
N GLY A 435 -48.87 27.83 36.55
CA GLY A 435 -48.37 29.21 36.57
C GLY A 435 -48.10 29.84 35.20
N ASN A 436 -49.02 30.69 34.74
CA ASN A 436 -48.93 31.46 33.50
C ASN A 436 -47.72 32.44 33.44
N ARG A 437 -46.97 32.44 32.33
CA ARG A 437 -46.71 33.62 31.46
C ARG A 437 -45.80 33.26 30.27
N ARG A 438 -46.29 33.57 29.07
CA ARG A 438 -45.66 33.34 27.76
C ARG A 438 -44.31 34.08 27.59
N ARG A 439 -43.27 33.37 27.14
CA ARG A 439 -42.16 33.92 26.31
C ARG A 439 -41.84 32.94 25.18
N LYS A 440 -42.08 33.36 23.93
CA LYS A 440 -41.62 32.69 22.70
C LYS A 440 -40.08 32.74 22.64
N ARG A 441 -39.41 31.68 23.06
CA ARG A 441 -37.99 31.37 22.75
C ARG A 441 -37.88 29.86 22.66
N SER A 442 -38.01 29.29 21.46
CA SER A 442 -37.80 27.85 21.24
C SER A 442 -37.56 27.44 19.78
N ALA A 443 -37.67 28.36 18.82
CA ALA A 443 -37.38 28.06 17.40
C ALA A 443 -35.96 28.48 16.98
N ASP A 444 -35.37 29.45 17.67
CA ASP A 444 -34.06 30.01 17.30
C ASP A 444 -32.89 29.20 17.89
N ASP A 445 -33.04 28.58 19.07
CA ASP A 445 -31.97 27.76 19.68
C ASP A 445 -31.76 26.42 18.96
N VAL A 446 -32.80 25.84 18.35
CA VAL A 446 -32.69 24.62 17.53
C VAL A 446 -32.11 24.93 16.16
N LYS A 447 -32.43 26.09 15.58
CA LYS A 447 -31.74 26.60 14.39
C LYS A 447 -30.29 26.92 14.69
N LEU A 448 -30.00 27.51 15.85
CA LEU A 448 -28.65 27.79 16.32
C LEU A 448 -27.86 26.49 16.54
N LEU A 449 -28.48 25.43 17.06
CA LEU A 449 -27.83 24.13 17.26
C LEU A 449 -27.58 23.39 15.93
N VAL A 450 -28.52 23.38 14.99
CA VAL A 450 -28.33 22.83 13.64
C VAL A 450 -27.31 23.66 12.84
N GLN A 451 -27.28 24.98 13.06
CA GLN A 451 -26.31 25.89 12.47
C GLN A 451 -24.93 25.78 13.14
N LEU A 452 -24.86 25.50 14.45
CA LEU A 452 -23.62 25.18 15.18
C LEU A 452 -23.09 23.79 14.82
N MET A 453 -23.96 22.80 14.58
CA MET A 453 -23.58 21.49 14.03
C MET A 453 -23.04 21.62 12.59
N ARG A 454 -23.62 22.52 11.79
CA ARG A 454 -23.08 22.90 10.48
C ARG A 454 -21.78 23.69 10.61
N LEU A 455 -21.63 24.58 11.58
CA LEU A 455 -20.43 25.41 11.79
C LEU A 455 -19.25 24.64 12.40
N TYR A 456 -19.51 23.63 13.23
CA TYR A 456 -18.46 22.78 13.83
C TYR A 456 -17.82 21.88 12.76
N ASN A 457 -18.64 21.31 11.86
CA ASN A 457 -18.16 20.59 10.66
C ASN A 457 -17.72 21.51 9.52
N ALA A 458 -18.21 22.75 9.46
CA ALA A 458 -17.80 23.72 8.45
C ALA A 458 -16.48 24.37 8.81
N SER A 459 -16.16 24.71 10.06
CA SER A 459 -14.97 25.50 10.40
C SER A 459 -13.64 24.87 9.94
N SER A 460 -13.48 23.55 10.01
CA SER A 460 -12.32 22.83 9.46
C SER A 460 -12.36 22.66 7.94
N MET A 461 -13.56 22.70 7.35
CA MET A 461 -13.81 22.49 5.92
C MET A 461 -14.03 23.80 5.14
N THR A 462 -14.23 24.94 5.79
CA THR A 462 -14.50 26.24 5.15
C THR A 462 -13.23 26.85 4.64
N GLU A 463 -12.11 26.68 5.33
CA GLU A 463 -10.81 27.09 4.80
C GLU A 463 -10.42 26.25 3.57
N LEU A 464 -10.78 24.96 3.57
CA LEU A 464 -10.61 24.06 2.43
C LEU A 464 -11.62 24.32 1.30
N ARG A 465 -12.87 24.67 1.62
CA ARG A 465 -13.91 24.99 0.62
C ARG A 465 -13.71 26.36 0.00
N VAL A 466 -13.27 27.37 0.75
CA VAL A 466 -12.90 28.68 0.21
C VAL A 466 -11.66 28.54 -0.69
N ARG A 467 -10.65 27.74 -0.27
CA ARG A 467 -9.50 27.43 -1.13
C ARG A 467 -9.87 26.57 -2.35
N ALA A 468 -10.82 25.64 -2.22
CA ALA A 468 -11.31 24.83 -3.33
C ALA A 468 -12.19 25.64 -4.29
N GLU A 469 -13.05 26.54 -3.81
CA GLU A 469 -13.85 27.44 -4.64
C GLU A 469 -12.97 28.49 -5.34
N GLU A 470 -11.89 28.94 -4.70
CA GLU A 470 -10.90 29.83 -5.30
C GLU A 470 -10.04 29.10 -6.35
N HIS A 471 -9.67 27.84 -6.10
CA HIS A 471 -9.02 26.96 -7.07
C HIS A 471 -9.96 26.63 -8.25
N ASP A 472 -11.22 26.32 -7.99
CA ASP A 472 -12.24 26.04 -9.02
C ASP A 472 -12.52 27.28 -9.88
N ARG A 473 -12.50 28.48 -9.28
CA ARG A 473 -12.60 29.74 -10.04
C ARG A 473 -11.37 29.97 -10.92
N GLN A 474 -10.17 29.70 -10.43
CA GLN A 474 -8.94 29.79 -11.20
C GLN A 474 -8.89 28.75 -12.32
N ASP A 475 -9.34 27.52 -12.07
CA ASP A 475 -9.45 26.45 -13.06
C ASP A 475 -10.53 26.73 -14.10
N GLN A 476 -11.66 27.33 -13.73
CA GLN A 476 -12.67 27.78 -14.69
C GLN A 476 -12.15 28.92 -15.57
N GLN A 477 -11.35 29.84 -15.03
CA GLN A 477 -10.69 30.89 -15.79
C GLN A 477 -9.61 30.31 -16.73
N ALA A 478 -8.81 29.35 -16.26
CA ALA A 478 -7.81 28.64 -17.06
C ALA A 478 -8.47 27.76 -18.15
N ALA A 479 -9.58 27.10 -17.84
CA ALA A 479 -10.36 26.30 -18.79
C ALA A 479 -11.05 27.19 -19.83
N ALA A 480 -11.53 28.38 -19.46
CA ALA A 480 -12.07 29.37 -20.39
C ALA A 480 -10.98 29.89 -21.35
N GLN A 481 -9.77 30.18 -20.85
CA GLN A 481 -8.61 30.55 -21.67
C GLN A 481 -8.17 29.39 -22.60
N ALA A 482 -8.18 28.15 -22.11
CA ALA A 482 -7.88 26.96 -22.90
C ALA A 482 -8.95 26.67 -23.97
N LYS A 483 -10.23 27.01 -23.70
CA LYS A 483 -11.32 26.91 -24.68
C LYS A 483 -11.16 27.93 -25.80
N LEU A 484 -10.72 29.15 -25.47
CA LEU A 484 -10.37 30.21 -26.43
C LEU A 484 -9.19 29.79 -27.34
N GLN A 485 -8.17 29.14 -26.78
CA GLN A 485 -7.06 28.56 -27.55
C GLN A 485 -7.51 27.39 -28.43
N ARG A 486 -8.39 26.51 -27.94
CA ARG A 486 -8.94 25.37 -28.71
C ARG A 486 -9.83 25.80 -29.88
N THR A 487 -10.53 26.94 -29.78
CA THR A 487 -11.26 27.52 -30.92
C THR A 487 -10.32 28.04 -32.02
N GLY A 488 -9.15 28.57 -31.65
CA GLY A 488 -8.08 28.93 -32.60
C GLY A 488 -7.49 27.70 -33.31
N VAL A 489 -7.21 26.63 -32.56
CA VAL A 489 -6.69 25.36 -33.10
C VAL A 489 -7.72 24.64 -33.97
N ARG A 490 -9.03 24.69 -33.64
CA ARG A 490 -10.09 24.12 -34.51
C ARG A 490 -10.19 24.82 -35.86
N ARG A 491 -10.04 26.15 -35.92
CA ARG A 491 -9.96 26.90 -37.19
C ARG A 491 -8.71 26.52 -38.00
N PHE A 492 -7.57 26.31 -37.33
CA PHE A 492 -6.32 25.87 -37.98
C PHE A 492 -6.41 24.43 -38.52
N VAL A 493 -7.04 23.51 -37.78
CA VAL A 493 -7.26 22.10 -38.19
C VAL A 493 -8.29 21.98 -39.32
N GLN A 494 -9.30 22.85 -39.38
CA GLN A 494 -10.24 22.89 -40.51
C GLN A 494 -9.55 23.35 -41.80
N LEU A 495 -8.65 24.34 -41.73
CA LEU A 495 -7.85 24.80 -42.88
C LEU A 495 -6.83 23.74 -43.34
N ALA A 496 -6.23 22.98 -42.41
CA ALA A 496 -5.32 21.88 -42.74
C ALA A 496 -6.04 20.68 -43.37
N LYS A 497 -7.28 20.38 -42.96
CA LYS A 497 -8.10 19.31 -43.54
C LYS A 497 -8.54 19.59 -44.98
N SER A 498 -8.80 20.86 -45.34
CA SER A 498 -9.06 21.24 -46.73
C SER A 498 -7.83 21.11 -47.63
N ALA A 499 -6.62 21.34 -47.11
CA ALA A 499 -5.38 21.19 -47.85
C ALA A 499 -5.00 19.71 -48.10
N VAL A 500 -5.26 18.83 -47.12
CA VAL A 500 -5.00 17.38 -47.24
C VAL A 500 -6.02 16.71 -48.17
N SER A 501 -7.27 17.16 -48.18
CA SER A 501 -8.30 16.69 -49.12
C SER A 501 -7.94 16.95 -50.59
N ALA A 502 -7.24 18.06 -50.88
CA ALA A 502 -6.77 18.39 -52.24
C ALA A 502 -5.53 17.58 -52.68
N ALA A 503 -4.69 17.16 -51.73
CA ALA A 503 -3.54 16.30 -52.01
C ALA A 503 -3.93 14.82 -52.24
N VAL A 504 -4.98 14.35 -51.57
CA VAL A 504 -5.47 12.96 -51.69
C VAL A 504 -6.23 12.72 -53.00
N SER A 505 -6.82 13.74 -53.62
CA SER A 505 -7.38 13.66 -54.97
C SER A 505 -6.32 13.56 -56.07
N TYR A 506 -5.09 14.01 -55.82
CA TYR A 506 -3.99 13.96 -56.79
C TYR A 506 -3.28 12.58 -56.82
N LEU A 507 -3.30 11.85 -55.70
CA LEU A 507 -2.68 10.52 -55.57
C LEU A 507 -3.62 9.36 -55.93
N ARG A 508 -4.92 9.60 -56.10
CA ARG A 508 -5.91 8.57 -56.48
C ARG A 508 -6.00 8.28 -57.99
N ASN A 509 -5.26 9.00 -58.84
CA ASN A 509 -5.21 8.78 -60.29
C ASN A 509 -4.02 7.92 -60.76
N ALA A 510 -3.18 7.41 -59.86
CA ALA A 510 -2.09 6.52 -60.20
C ALA A 510 -2.25 5.18 -59.49
N THR A 511 -2.29 4.11 -60.29
CA THR A 511 -2.27 2.68 -59.91
C THR A 511 -3.64 2.03 -59.59
N GLY A 512 -4.32 1.65 -60.66
CA GLY A 512 -5.25 0.50 -60.67
C GLY A 512 -4.56 -0.73 -61.28
N GLY A 513 -4.92 -1.92 -60.77
CA GLY A 513 -4.56 -3.24 -61.34
C GLY A 513 -4.38 -4.31 -60.25
N SER A 514 -5.46 -4.99 -59.83
CA SER A 514 -5.81 -6.40 -60.18
C SER A 514 -5.05 -7.46 -59.35
N SER A 515 -5.62 -8.05 -58.28
CA SER A 515 -6.63 -9.15 -58.19
C SER A 515 -6.06 -10.57 -58.32
N ALA A 516 -6.19 -11.42 -57.27
CA ALA A 516 -6.90 -12.73 -57.29
C ALA A 516 -6.54 -13.69 -56.12
N ALA A 517 -7.58 -14.45 -55.70
CA ALA A 517 -7.63 -15.78 -55.05
C ALA A 517 -7.13 -15.93 -53.59
N GLN A 518 -8.00 -16.18 -52.59
CA GLN A 518 -8.84 -17.36 -52.23
C GLN A 518 -8.14 -18.42 -51.35
N ASN A 519 -8.68 -18.53 -50.12
CA ASN A 519 -8.99 -19.70 -49.28
C ASN A 519 -8.08 -20.95 -49.25
N SER A 520 -7.73 -21.40 -48.04
CA SER A 520 -8.29 -22.64 -47.44
C SER A 520 -7.66 -23.00 -46.08
N THR A 521 -8.52 -23.54 -45.18
CA THR A 521 -8.31 -24.63 -44.18
C THR A 521 -7.21 -24.48 -43.10
N ALA A 522 -7.29 -25.03 -41.88
CA ALA A 522 -8.27 -25.76 -41.09
C ALA A 522 -7.77 -25.77 -39.63
N SER A 523 -8.69 -25.89 -38.66
CA SER A 523 -8.43 -26.07 -37.24
C SER A 523 -7.93 -27.49 -36.90
N PRO A 524 -7.10 -27.70 -35.86
CA PRO A 524 -7.00 -29.00 -35.20
C PRO A 524 -7.43 -28.95 -33.73
N SER A 525 -8.16 -30.00 -33.36
CA SER A 525 -8.67 -30.36 -32.04
C SER A 525 -7.60 -31.01 -31.16
N ILE A 526 -7.66 -30.74 -29.86
CA ILE A 526 -6.72 -31.22 -28.84
C ILE A 526 -7.21 -32.56 -28.24
N VAL A 527 -6.29 -33.51 -28.16
CA VAL A 527 -6.43 -34.86 -27.60
C VAL A 527 -6.27 -34.84 -26.07
N SER A 528 -7.17 -35.53 -25.37
CA SER A 528 -7.16 -35.75 -23.92
C SER A 528 -6.25 -36.93 -23.54
N THR A 529 -5.31 -36.74 -22.60
CA THR A 529 -4.50 -37.81 -22.01
C THR A 529 -4.87 -38.03 -20.54
N LYS A 530 -5.20 -39.29 -20.21
CA LYS A 530 -5.58 -39.78 -18.88
C LYS A 530 -4.38 -39.86 -17.92
N LEU A 531 -4.55 -39.37 -16.70
CA LEU A 531 -3.63 -39.51 -15.56
C LEU A 531 -3.76 -40.88 -14.88
N LEU A 532 -2.63 -41.47 -14.48
CA LEU A 532 -2.51 -42.69 -13.67
C LEU A 532 -2.62 -42.40 -12.15
N PRO A 533 -3.10 -43.34 -11.31
CA PRO A 533 -3.29 -43.14 -9.87
C PRO A 533 -1.99 -43.30 -9.06
N ARG A 534 -1.84 -42.49 -7.99
CA ARG A 534 -0.70 -42.49 -7.06
C ARG A 534 -0.89 -43.51 -5.91
N HIS A 535 0.19 -44.17 -5.51
CA HIS A 535 0.27 -44.98 -4.29
C HIS A 535 0.29 -44.13 -3.00
N PRO A 536 -0.17 -44.65 -1.85
CA PRO A 536 -0.19 -43.92 -0.59
C PRO A 536 1.20 -43.78 0.04
N LEU A 537 1.45 -42.61 0.64
CA LEU A 537 2.71 -42.22 1.28
C LEU A 537 2.82 -42.77 2.73
N PRO A 538 4.05 -42.94 3.26
CA PRO A 538 4.29 -43.36 4.64
C PRO A 538 3.74 -42.39 5.69
N GLU A 539 3.37 -42.91 6.86
CA GLU A 539 2.66 -42.23 7.96
C GLU A 539 3.39 -40.98 8.51
N ALA A 540 4.72 -40.98 8.55
CA ALA A 540 5.52 -39.82 8.97
C ALA A 540 5.39 -38.63 8.01
N THR A 541 5.26 -38.92 6.72
CA THR A 541 5.04 -37.94 5.66
C THR A 541 3.60 -37.41 5.69
N GLN A 542 2.64 -38.25 6.07
CA GLN A 542 1.25 -37.84 6.30
C GLN A 542 1.11 -36.87 7.48
N ARG A 543 1.79 -37.11 8.61
CA ARG A 543 1.78 -36.18 9.75
C ARG A 543 2.36 -34.81 9.40
N LEU A 544 3.46 -34.77 8.65
CA LEU A 544 4.04 -33.53 8.13
C LEU A 544 3.11 -32.84 7.12
N LEU A 545 2.43 -33.61 6.27
CA LEU A 545 1.43 -33.09 5.32
C LEU A 545 0.18 -32.54 6.04
N ASP A 546 -0.26 -33.14 7.13
CA ASP A 546 -1.42 -32.67 7.90
C ASP A 546 -1.07 -31.44 8.75
N GLU A 547 0.11 -31.39 9.35
CA GLU A 547 0.65 -30.16 9.95
C GLU A 547 0.80 -29.05 8.92
N ARG A 548 1.22 -29.37 7.68
CA ARG A 548 1.40 -28.37 6.61
C ARG A 548 0.07 -27.96 5.95
N LYS A 549 -0.90 -28.87 5.79
CA LYS A 549 -2.28 -28.53 5.38
C LYS A 549 -2.95 -27.62 6.41
N SER A 550 -2.69 -27.82 7.71
CA SER A 550 -3.11 -26.89 8.76
C SER A 550 -2.44 -25.51 8.67
N ARG A 551 -1.24 -25.40 8.06
CA ARG A 551 -0.55 -24.12 7.77
C ARG A 551 -1.06 -23.46 6.50
N VAL A 552 -1.31 -24.23 5.44
CA VAL A 552 -1.89 -23.71 4.19
C VAL A 552 -3.31 -23.21 4.42
N LYS A 553 -4.09 -23.89 5.27
CA LYS A 553 -5.43 -23.43 5.67
C LYS A 553 -5.40 -22.09 6.43
N ARG A 554 -4.32 -21.79 7.16
CA ARG A 554 -4.11 -20.50 7.85
C ARG A 554 -3.59 -19.38 6.93
N ASN A 555 -2.88 -19.73 5.85
CA ASN A 555 -2.34 -18.76 4.87
C ASN A 555 -3.30 -18.49 3.70
N ILE A 556 -4.32 -19.34 3.50
CA ILE A 556 -5.47 -19.13 2.59
C ILE A 556 -6.69 -18.70 3.44
N GLU A 557 -6.47 -17.91 4.49
CA GLU A 557 -7.50 -17.03 5.02
C GLU A 557 -7.29 -15.71 4.27
N THR A 558 -7.99 -15.54 3.15
CA THR A 558 -8.04 -14.25 2.44
C THR A 558 -8.37 -13.13 3.42
N ILE A 559 -7.81 -11.93 3.24
CA ILE A 559 -8.22 -10.73 4.01
C ILE A 559 -9.74 -10.47 3.89
N ALA A 560 -10.38 -10.98 2.82
CA ALA A 560 -11.83 -11.05 2.68
C ALA A 560 -12.53 -11.76 3.86
N ASP A 561 -11.88 -12.76 4.46
CA ASP A 561 -12.40 -13.53 5.61
C ASP A 561 -12.33 -12.71 6.92
N TYR A 562 -11.40 -11.75 7.04
CA TYR A 562 -11.36 -10.82 8.19
C TYR A 562 -12.45 -9.74 8.14
N GLY A 563 -12.88 -9.36 6.93
CA GLY A 563 -14.04 -8.51 6.70
C GLY A 563 -15.36 -9.27 6.87
N GLU A 564 -15.40 -10.55 6.46
CA GLU A 564 -16.56 -11.42 6.62
C GLU A 564 -16.76 -11.87 8.08
N GLN A 565 -15.72 -12.23 8.82
CA GLN A 565 -15.88 -12.83 10.16
C GLN A 565 -16.32 -11.84 11.25
N ASN A 566 -16.02 -10.55 11.12
CA ASN A 566 -16.36 -9.55 12.15
C ASN A 566 -17.77 -8.98 12.03
N ILE A 567 -18.49 -9.22 10.92
CA ILE A 567 -19.83 -8.65 10.72
C ILE A 567 -20.93 -9.62 11.22
N TYR A 568 -20.68 -10.93 11.23
CA TYR A 568 -21.75 -11.93 11.38
C TYR A 568 -21.85 -12.66 12.73
N TYR A 569 -20.87 -12.55 13.65
CA TYR A 569 -20.88 -13.28 14.93
C TYR A 569 -21.25 -12.46 16.18
N LEU A 570 -21.62 -11.18 16.03
CA LEU A 570 -21.87 -10.28 17.18
C LEU A 570 -23.29 -10.32 17.76
N GLY A 571 -24.10 -11.34 17.43
CA GLY A 571 -25.48 -11.47 17.92
C GLY A 571 -25.62 -11.64 19.44
N ARG A 572 -24.54 -11.93 20.18
CA ARG A 572 -24.57 -12.12 21.65
C ARG A 572 -23.46 -11.42 22.46
N LEU A 573 -22.48 -10.77 21.82
CA LEU A 573 -21.31 -10.16 22.48
C LEU A 573 -21.32 -8.62 22.50
N SER A 574 -22.37 -7.99 21.98
CA SER A 574 -22.47 -6.53 21.85
C SER A 574 -22.84 -5.84 23.17
N SER A 575 -21.87 -5.65 24.07
CA SER A 575 -22.09 -4.90 25.31
C SER A 575 -21.12 -3.72 25.43
N PHE A 576 -21.68 -2.54 25.70
CA PHE A 576 -20.95 -1.36 26.14
C PHE A 576 -20.58 -1.54 27.62
N SER A 577 -19.35 -1.19 28.01
CA SER A 577 -18.94 -1.12 29.42
C SER A 577 -18.58 0.31 29.81
N SER A 578 -19.37 0.90 30.71
CA SER A 578 -19.14 2.23 31.27
C SER A 578 -17.81 2.33 32.01
N ASP A 579 -17.43 1.29 32.75
CA ASP A 579 -16.21 1.27 33.55
C ASP A 579 -14.96 1.28 32.65
N ARG A 580 -14.99 0.47 31.58
CA ARG A 580 -13.92 0.48 30.57
C ARG A 580 -13.85 1.81 29.82
N TYR A 581 -14.99 2.41 29.48
CA TYR A 581 -15.03 3.72 28.86
C TYR A 581 -14.37 4.80 29.74
N ASN A 582 -14.65 4.79 31.05
CA ASN A 582 -14.02 5.69 32.02
C ASN A 582 -12.50 5.44 32.15
N ALA A 583 -12.06 4.18 32.14
CA ALA A 583 -10.65 3.82 32.17
C ALA A 583 -9.91 4.32 30.90
N VAL A 584 -10.50 4.12 29.73
CA VAL A 584 -9.98 4.64 28.45
C VAL A 584 -9.87 6.16 28.46
N LYS A 585 -10.86 6.87 28.99
CA LYS A 585 -10.78 8.33 29.17
C LYS A 585 -9.64 8.75 30.09
N ALA A 586 -9.41 8.03 31.20
CA ALA A 586 -8.30 8.31 32.09
C ALA A 586 -6.94 8.10 31.39
N LEU A 587 -6.81 7.03 30.61
CA LEU A 587 -5.62 6.77 29.80
C LEU A 587 -5.39 7.86 28.75
N MET A 588 -6.44 8.31 28.06
CA MET A 588 -6.31 9.38 27.07
C MET A 588 -5.96 10.73 27.71
N ARG A 589 -6.44 11.01 28.93
CA ARG A 589 -5.97 12.17 29.71
C ARG A 589 -4.49 12.07 30.04
N GLN A 590 -3.98 10.89 30.41
CA GLN A 590 -2.54 10.68 30.61
C GLN A 590 -1.76 10.94 29.33
N TYR A 591 -2.18 10.35 28.20
CA TYR A 591 -1.56 10.52 26.89
C TYR A 591 -1.44 12.00 26.49
N VAL A 592 -2.53 12.77 26.64
CA VAL A 592 -2.55 14.21 26.32
C VAL A 592 -1.78 15.05 27.35
N SER A 593 -1.76 14.64 28.62
CA SER A 593 -1.11 15.41 29.68
C SER A 593 0.41 15.42 29.59
N ILE A 594 1.03 14.42 28.96
CA ILE A 594 2.48 14.28 28.87
C ILE A 594 2.98 15.03 27.63
N THR A 595 3.84 16.01 27.85
CA THR A 595 4.43 16.86 26.82
C THR A 595 5.97 16.83 26.95
N PRO A 596 6.70 17.24 25.89
CA PRO A 596 8.17 17.32 25.94
C PRO A 596 8.71 18.14 27.12
N GLU A 597 7.97 19.17 27.54
CA GLU A 597 8.41 20.11 28.58
C GLU A 597 8.25 19.54 29.99
N ASN A 598 7.27 18.62 30.18
CA ASN A 598 6.88 18.10 31.48
C ASN A 598 7.31 16.64 31.72
N CYS A 599 7.74 15.92 30.68
CA CYS A 599 8.03 14.49 30.76
C CYS A 599 9.16 14.15 31.74
N GLY A 600 10.12 15.07 31.94
CA GLY A 600 11.22 14.89 32.89
C GLY A 600 10.78 14.86 34.36
N ALA A 601 9.65 15.48 34.69
CA ALA A 601 9.07 15.48 36.04
C ALA A 601 8.15 14.29 36.31
N GLN A 602 7.83 13.49 35.28
CA GLN A 602 6.94 12.33 35.42
C GLN A 602 7.72 11.08 35.84
N PRO A 603 7.12 10.22 36.69
CA PRO A 603 7.73 8.93 37.01
C PRO A 603 7.79 8.01 35.78
N PRO A 604 8.76 7.08 35.70
CA PRO A 604 8.92 6.17 34.56
C PRO A 604 7.65 5.41 34.18
N ASP A 605 6.86 4.96 35.16
CA ASP A 605 5.62 4.20 34.92
C ASP A 605 4.56 5.00 34.17
N ARG A 606 4.55 6.33 34.30
CA ARG A 606 3.63 7.19 33.53
C ARG A 606 4.09 7.42 32.10
N LEU A 607 5.36 7.18 31.78
CA LEU A 607 5.91 7.31 30.44
C LEU A 607 5.74 6.03 29.61
N VAL A 608 5.12 4.99 30.17
CA VAL A 608 4.84 3.72 29.49
C VAL A 608 3.35 3.46 29.54
N LEU A 609 2.74 3.15 28.40
CA LEU A 609 1.35 2.73 28.33
C LEU A 609 1.24 1.19 28.41
N PRO A 610 0.08 0.66 28.84
CA PRO A 610 -0.19 -0.77 28.76
C PRO A 610 0.02 -1.32 27.34
N GLY A 611 0.56 -2.54 27.23
CA GLY A 611 0.84 -3.15 25.93
C GLY A 611 -0.40 -3.31 25.04
N GLU A 612 -1.57 -3.54 25.64
CA GLU A 612 -2.87 -3.66 24.95
C GLU A 612 -3.29 -2.39 24.20
N VAL A 613 -2.69 -1.25 24.52
CA VAL A 613 -2.91 0.01 23.79
C VAL A 613 -2.35 -0.07 22.38
N GLY A 614 -1.24 -0.81 22.19
CA GLY A 614 -0.60 -1.03 20.88
C GLY A 614 -1.30 -2.07 20.00
N PHE A 615 -2.54 -2.44 20.31
CA PHE A 615 -3.29 -3.44 19.55
C PHE A 615 -3.47 -3.01 18.08
N GLY A 616 -3.10 -3.90 17.15
CA GLY A 616 -3.20 -3.66 15.71
C GLY A 616 -2.03 -2.90 15.09
N ALA A 617 -1.00 -2.53 15.88
CA ALA A 617 0.21 -1.90 15.36
C ALA A 617 0.92 -2.76 14.30
N ASP A 618 0.91 -4.09 14.47
CA ASP A 618 1.45 -5.08 13.56
C ASP A 618 0.79 -5.05 12.17
N LYS A 619 -0.50 -4.72 12.08
CA LYS A 619 -1.22 -4.61 10.82
C LYS A 619 -1.17 -3.20 10.23
N GLN A 620 -1.33 -2.17 11.08
CA GLN A 620 -1.38 -0.78 10.62
C GLN A 620 -0.01 -0.26 10.17
N PHE A 621 1.06 -0.64 10.88
CA PHE A 621 2.43 -0.23 10.57
C PHE A 621 3.25 -1.34 9.89
N GLU A 622 2.58 -2.25 9.18
CA GLU A 622 3.23 -3.35 8.46
C GLU A 622 4.29 -2.85 7.48
N VAL A 623 4.02 -1.75 6.78
CA VAL A 623 4.94 -1.11 5.83
C VAL A 623 6.24 -0.68 6.50
N GLN A 624 6.16 -0.06 7.68
CA GLN A 624 7.32 0.41 8.44
C GLN A 624 8.08 -0.77 9.06
N ALA A 625 7.37 -1.77 9.56
CA ALA A 625 7.97 -2.99 10.08
C ALA A 625 8.71 -3.80 9.00
N ARG A 626 8.16 -3.88 7.78
CA ARG A 626 8.83 -4.50 6.63
C ARG A 626 10.09 -3.76 6.23
N THR A 627 10.15 -2.44 6.40
CA THR A 627 11.40 -1.67 6.21
C THR A 627 12.50 -2.13 7.19
N ALA A 628 12.17 -2.33 8.47
CA ALA A 628 13.12 -2.87 9.46
C ALA A 628 13.52 -4.32 9.12
N LEU A 629 12.55 -5.15 8.73
CA LEU A 629 12.77 -6.53 8.33
C LEU A 629 13.69 -6.63 7.11
N ARG A 630 13.52 -5.75 6.13
CA ARG A 630 14.35 -5.63 4.94
C ARG A 630 15.81 -5.39 5.26
N LEU A 631 16.09 -4.46 6.19
CA LEU A 631 17.45 -4.21 6.64
C LEU A 631 18.02 -5.39 7.43
N ALA A 632 17.23 -6.04 8.30
CA ALA A 632 17.66 -7.24 9.02
C ALA A 632 17.97 -8.42 8.08
N HIS A 633 17.17 -8.61 7.03
CA HIS A 633 17.42 -9.60 5.98
C HIS A 633 18.70 -9.30 5.22
N PHE A 634 18.94 -8.04 4.85
CA PHE A 634 20.18 -7.62 4.19
C PHE A 634 21.41 -7.91 5.07
N LEU A 635 21.38 -7.48 6.34
CA LEU A 635 22.48 -7.71 7.27
C LEU A 635 22.74 -9.20 7.50
N SER A 636 21.67 -9.99 7.63
CA SER A 636 21.77 -11.45 7.79
C SER A 636 22.37 -12.10 6.53
N ALA A 637 21.88 -11.73 5.35
CA ALA A 637 22.39 -12.26 4.10
C ALA A 637 23.86 -11.89 3.87
N PHE A 638 24.25 -10.65 4.20
CA PHE A 638 25.61 -10.16 4.01
C PHE A 638 26.59 -10.83 4.98
N GLN A 639 26.30 -10.82 6.28
CA GLN A 639 27.19 -11.37 7.32
C GLN A 639 27.36 -12.89 7.23
N GLN A 640 26.38 -13.61 6.69
CA GLN A 640 26.47 -15.06 6.53
C GLN A 640 27.23 -15.49 5.27
N ASN A 641 27.35 -14.63 4.25
CA ASN A 641 27.83 -15.06 2.93
C ASN A 641 29.06 -14.33 2.40
N VAL A 642 29.33 -13.10 2.87
CA VAL A 642 30.44 -12.30 2.38
C VAL A 642 31.73 -12.67 3.12
N ASN A 643 32.76 -13.05 2.37
CA ASN A 643 34.13 -13.20 2.86
C ASN A 643 35.07 -12.18 2.14
N PRO A 644 35.66 -11.22 2.87
CA PRO A 644 36.51 -10.17 2.30
C PRO A 644 37.84 -10.60 1.68
N ASP A 645 38.30 -11.80 2.03
CA ASP A 645 39.58 -12.37 1.55
C ASP A 645 39.38 -13.31 0.35
N GLU A 646 38.14 -13.54 -0.06
CA GLU A 646 37.84 -14.44 -1.16
C GLU A 646 38.00 -13.77 -2.54
N ILE A 647 38.49 -14.53 -3.51
CA ILE A 647 38.67 -14.09 -4.90
C ILE A 647 37.92 -15.06 -5.82
N TYR A 648 37.00 -14.53 -6.62
CA TYR A 648 36.13 -15.27 -7.54
C TYR A 648 36.55 -15.05 -8.99
N GLY A 649 37.40 -15.91 -9.54
CA GLY A 649 37.71 -15.94 -10.98
C GLY A 649 38.01 -14.56 -11.61
N GLY A 650 38.81 -13.73 -10.92
CA GLY A 650 39.20 -12.38 -11.34
C GLY A 650 38.49 -11.22 -10.61
N VAL A 651 37.45 -11.51 -9.83
CA VAL A 651 36.70 -10.53 -9.03
C VAL A 651 37.04 -10.69 -7.55
N HIS A 652 37.26 -9.59 -6.83
CA HIS A 652 37.39 -9.64 -5.37
C HIS A 652 36.03 -9.75 -4.67
N GLY A 653 36.00 -10.51 -3.59
CA GLY A 653 34.90 -10.48 -2.63
C GLY A 653 34.71 -9.07 -2.04
N ASP A 654 33.49 -8.80 -1.61
CA ASP A 654 33.14 -7.53 -0.99
C ASP A 654 33.80 -7.38 0.37
N LYS A 655 34.13 -6.15 0.78
CA LYS A 655 34.75 -5.89 2.08
C LYS A 655 33.71 -5.95 3.20
N TYR A 656 34.17 -6.03 4.45
CA TYR A 656 33.28 -5.91 5.62
C TYR A 656 32.50 -4.59 5.56
N LEU A 657 31.26 -4.61 6.06
CA LEU A 657 30.42 -3.42 6.12
C LEU A 657 31.12 -2.32 6.92
N ASN A 658 31.17 -1.12 6.35
CA ASN A 658 31.77 0.03 7.02
C ASN A 658 30.72 0.84 7.80
N GLU A 659 31.18 1.69 8.72
CA GLU A 659 30.29 2.53 9.54
C GLU A 659 29.38 3.43 8.68
N HIS A 660 29.89 3.95 7.57
CA HIS A 660 29.15 4.85 6.69
C HIS A 660 28.02 4.15 5.94
N GLN A 661 28.19 2.89 5.55
CA GLN A 661 27.16 2.06 4.92
C GLN A 661 26.02 1.83 5.91
N ILE A 662 26.33 1.48 7.17
CA ILE A 662 25.27 1.28 8.17
C ILE A 662 24.54 2.60 8.48
N TYR A 663 25.26 3.71 8.66
CA TYR A 663 24.62 5.02 8.81
C TYR A 663 23.75 5.36 7.60
N GLY A 664 24.22 5.09 6.38
CA GLY A 664 23.47 5.31 5.15
C GLY A 664 22.17 4.50 5.08
N GLU A 665 22.21 3.22 5.49
CA GLU A 665 21.01 2.38 5.54
C GLU A 665 19.98 2.95 6.53
N VAL A 666 20.43 3.36 7.72
CA VAL A 666 19.56 3.93 8.75
C VAL A 666 18.97 5.28 8.32
N PHE A 667 19.79 6.15 7.71
CA PHE A 667 19.29 7.42 7.14
C PHE A 667 18.23 7.16 6.07
N SER A 668 18.47 6.20 5.17
CA SER A 668 17.55 5.92 4.08
C SER A 668 16.16 5.46 4.54
N ASN A 669 16.07 4.77 5.68
CA ASN A 669 14.79 4.37 6.28
C ASN A 669 13.96 5.58 6.71
N ILE A 670 14.59 6.58 7.33
CA ILE A 670 13.90 7.78 7.85
C ILE A 670 13.59 8.77 6.73
N MET A 671 14.48 8.91 5.75
CA MET A 671 14.29 9.83 4.63
C MET A 671 13.19 9.35 3.68
N ALA A 672 13.00 8.04 3.54
CA ALA A 672 12.04 7.48 2.59
C ALA A 672 10.60 7.40 3.09
N ASP A 673 10.38 7.40 4.41
CA ASP A 673 9.04 7.27 5.01
C ASP A 673 8.77 8.40 6.01
N HIS A 674 7.65 9.10 5.81
CA HIS A 674 7.24 10.21 6.66
C HIS A 674 6.78 9.79 8.06
N TRP A 675 6.36 8.53 8.23
CA TRP A 675 5.87 8.00 9.51
C TRP A 675 6.98 7.43 10.39
N ILE A 676 8.17 7.19 9.83
CA ILE A 676 9.33 6.74 10.61
C ILE A 676 9.99 7.96 11.27
N LEU A 677 10.01 7.98 12.60
CA LEU A 677 10.66 9.05 13.38
C LEU A 677 12.12 8.74 13.68
N SER A 678 12.43 7.47 13.94
CA SER A 678 13.78 6.98 14.18
C SER A 678 13.93 5.58 13.62
N SER A 679 15.13 5.27 13.16
CA SER A 679 15.57 3.92 12.84
C SER A 679 16.96 3.73 13.44
N GLY A 680 17.31 2.50 13.82
CA GLY A 680 18.64 2.20 14.31
C GLY A 680 19.03 0.75 14.08
N VAL A 681 20.33 0.50 13.96
CA VAL A 681 20.91 -0.85 13.93
C VAL A 681 21.80 -0.97 15.15
N TYR A 682 21.53 -1.95 16.01
CA TYR A 682 22.24 -2.16 17.26
C TYR A 682 22.95 -3.50 17.21
N TYR A 683 24.28 -3.48 17.21
CA TYR A 683 25.09 -4.69 17.24
C TYR A 683 25.22 -5.20 18.67
N ASP A 684 25.28 -6.53 18.82
CA ASP A 684 25.70 -7.16 20.07
C ASP A 684 27.19 -6.93 20.31
N ARG A 685 27.63 -7.25 21.53
CA ARG A 685 29.00 -7.05 21.96
C ARG A 685 29.99 -7.73 21.01
N ASP A 686 30.98 -6.98 20.53
CA ASP A 686 32.04 -7.46 19.61
C ASP A 686 31.53 -8.07 18.29
N ALA A 687 30.27 -7.77 17.90
CA ALA A 687 29.68 -8.28 16.67
C ALA A 687 30.03 -7.44 15.43
N PHE A 688 30.37 -6.15 15.62
CA PHE A 688 30.74 -5.26 14.51
C PHE A 688 32.25 -5.18 14.33
N PHE A 689 32.73 -5.45 13.11
CA PHE A 689 34.13 -5.26 12.72
C PHE A 689 34.28 -3.94 11.96
N ASN A 690 35.10 -3.02 12.46
CA ASN A 690 35.36 -1.76 11.78
C ASN A 690 36.54 -1.91 10.79
N PRO A 691 36.32 -1.81 9.47
CA PRO A 691 37.38 -1.98 8.47
C PRO A 691 38.51 -0.94 8.58
N LYS A 692 38.17 0.28 9.03
CA LYS A 692 39.12 1.39 9.15
C LYS A 692 40.07 1.21 10.33
N LEU A 693 39.54 0.73 11.46
CA LEU A 693 40.32 0.46 12.67
C LEU A 693 40.94 -0.94 12.69
N ARG A 694 40.51 -1.83 11.78
CA ARG A 694 40.92 -3.25 11.68
C ARG A 694 40.69 -4.03 12.98
N ASN A 695 39.70 -3.65 13.77
CA ASN A 695 39.34 -4.30 15.03
C ASN A 695 37.81 -4.46 15.17
N LYS A 696 37.41 -5.32 16.09
CA LYS A 696 36.02 -5.40 16.55
C LYS A 696 35.77 -4.28 17.56
N VAL A 697 34.65 -3.60 17.41
CA VAL A 697 34.21 -2.55 18.33
C VAL A 697 33.32 -3.18 19.39
N GLU A 698 33.52 -2.81 20.66
CA GLU A 698 32.78 -3.40 21.78
C GLU A 698 31.27 -3.25 21.61
N TYR A 699 30.80 -2.02 21.34
CA TYR A 699 29.41 -1.73 21.04
C TYR A 699 29.32 -0.75 19.87
N PHE A 700 28.36 -0.97 18.97
CA PHE A 700 28.10 -0.09 17.83
C PHE A 700 26.60 -0.06 17.56
N GLY A 701 26.01 1.14 17.60
CA GLY A 701 24.57 1.33 17.54
C GLY A 701 24.12 2.53 16.71
N PRO A 702 24.45 2.62 15.42
CA PRO A 702 24.04 3.76 14.58
C PRO A 702 22.52 3.92 14.58
N THR A 703 22.07 5.05 15.09
CA THR A 703 20.66 5.42 15.25
C THR A 703 20.44 6.78 14.64
N ALA A 704 19.50 6.89 13.71
CA ALA A 704 19.14 8.16 13.12
C ALA A 704 17.78 8.66 13.62
N TYR A 705 17.61 9.96 13.51
CA TYR A 705 16.47 10.72 13.98
C TYR A 705 16.04 11.70 12.90
N LYS A 706 14.72 11.82 12.75
CA LYS A 706 14.13 12.95 12.04
C LYS A 706 14.17 14.16 12.97
N LEU A 707 14.92 15.19 12.61
CA LEU A 707 15.06 16.36 13.48
C LEU A 707 13.76 17.18 13.45
N GLY A 708 12.91 17.01 14.46
CA GLY A 708 11.83 17.96 14.73
C GLY A 708 12.38 19.11 15.55
N SER A 709 12.69 20.26 14.95
CA SER A 709 13.06 21.43 15.72
C SER A 709 12.28 22.67 15.28
N GLU A 710 11.54 23.21 16.25
CA GLU A 710 10.79 24.47 16.20
C GLU A 710 11.70 25.71 16.08
N GLN A 711 13.04 25.58 16.06
CA GLN A 711 13.99 26.70 16.15
C GLN A 711 14.56 27.24 14.82
N ARG A 712 14.16 26.73 13.64
CA ARG A 712 14.64 27.27 12.34
C ARG A 712 13.54 28.04 11.61
N THR A 713 13.66 29.33 11.33
CA THR A 713 12.57 30.13 10.73
C THR A 713 12.00 29.59 9.40
N ASP A 714 12.76 28.77 8.64
CA ASP A 714 12.32 28.20 7.36
C ASP A 714 11.84 26.74 7.45
N GLN A 715 10.53 26.53 7.21
CA GLN A 715 9.88 25.21 7.20
C GLN A 715 10.51 24.22 6.20
N LYS A 716 10.95 24.70 5.01
CA LYS A 716 11.54 23.86 3.94
C LYS A 716 12.93 23.31 4.30
N GLN A 717 13.71 24.00 5.14
CA GLN A 717 15.02 23.52 5.60
C GLN A 717 14.94 22.61 6.83
N ARG A 718 13.86 22.67 7.61
CA ARG A 718 13.62 21.78 8.76
C ARG A 718 13.44 20.32 8.33
N GLU A 719 12.81 20.09 7.19
CA GLU A 719 12.49 18.74 6.68
C GLU A 719 13.68 18.03 6.01
N LEU A 720 14.78 18.74 5.74
CA LEU A 720 15.92 18.27 4.94
C LEU A 720 17.20 18.03 5.76
N SER A 721 17.16 18.23 7.08
CA SER A 721 18.29 17.99 7.98
C SER A 721 18.07 16.72 8.81
N PHE A 722 18.96 15.74 8.65
CA PHE A 722 18.90 14.46 9.35
C PHE A 722 20.08 14.33 10.31
N VAL A 723 19.86 13.63 11.43
CA VAL A 723 20.91 13.42 12.42
C VAL A 723 21.01 11.97 12.77
N ALA A 724 22.23 11.44 12.83
CA ALA A 724 22.52 10.14 13.38
C ALA A 724 23.53 10.24 14.50
N GLU A 725 23.43 9.30 15.43
CA GLU A 725 24.37 9.13 16.52
C GLU A 725 24.66 7.65 16.75
N ASP A 726 25.82 7.37 17.33
CA ASP A 726 26.16 6.03 17.79
C ASP A 726 25.60 5.81 19.20
N ALA A 727 24.55 5.01 19.30
CA ALA A 727 23.86 4.69 20.55
C ALA A 727 24.74 3.96 21.59
N ALA A 728 25.91 3.45 21.20
CA ALA A 728 26.90 2.99 22.17
C ALA A 728 27.34 4.10 23.14
N GLY A 729 27.31 5.36 22.69
CA GLY A 729 27.63 6.53 23.51
C GLY A 729 26.51 6.97 24.47
N TRP A 730 25.36 6.30 24.49
CA TRP A 730 24.30 6.62 25.44
C TRP A 730 24.68 6.25 26.87
N GLU A 731 24.31 7.09 27.82
CA GLU A 731 24.50 6.84 29.25
C GLU A 731 23.90 5.49 29.68
N ALA A 732 24.46 4.87 30.73
CA ALA A 732 24.08 3.53 31.17
C ALA A 732 22.57 3.36 31.39
N ALA A 733 21.86 4.39 31.88
CA ALA A 733 20.41 4.36 32.08
C ALA A 733 19.59 4.31 30.76
N ARG A 734 20.18 4.75 29.65
CA ARG A 734 19.57 4.77 28.31
C ARG A 734 20.14 3.70 27.37
N ALA A 735 21.23 3.05 27.75
CA ALA A 735 21.96 2.08 26.95
C ALA A 735 21.04 1.10 26.21
N TYR A 736 21.28 0.91 24.92
CA TYR A 736 20.39 0.11 24.07
C TYR A 736 20.36 -1.37 24.49
N TYR A 737 21.48 -1.90 25.00
CA TYR A 737 21.57 -3.28 25.47
C TYR A 737 20.76 -3.54 26.75
N GLU A 738 20.38 -2.49 27.49
CA GLU A 738 19.52 -2.61 28.67
C GLU A 738 18.03 -2.62 28.33
N ARG A 739 17.64 -2.26 27.09
CA ARG A 739 16.25 -2.14 26.66
C ARG A 739 15.57 -3.51 26.53
N ASP A 740 14.29 -3.56 26.91
CA ASP A 740 13.45 -4.76 26.87
C ASP A 740 13.51 -5.47 25.51
N TRP A 741 13.35 -4.72 24.42
CA TRP A 741 13.35 -5.29 23.07
C TRP A 741 14.69 -5.94 22.68
N PHE A 742 15.83 -5.42 23.18
CA PHE A 742 17.14 -5.99 22.88
C PHE A 742 17.38 -7.25 23.70
N LYS A 743 17.13 -7.18 25.01
CA LYS A 743 17.28 -8.31 25.94
C LYS A 743 16.40 -9.48 25.56
N LEU A 744 15.11 -9.26 25.33
CA LEU A 744 14.16 -10.30 24.99
C LEU A 744 14.52 -11.00 23.67
N LEU A 745 14.94 -10.25 22.65
CA LEU A 745 15.38 -10.83 21.38
C LEU A 745 16.69 -11.60 21.54
N LYS A 746 17.66 -11.05 22.27
CA LYS A 746 18.92 -11.74 22.56
C LYS A 746 18.69 -13.05 23.31
N GLU A 747 17.91 -13.03 24.39
CA GLU A 747 17.57 -14.22 25.18
C GLU A 747 16.83 -15.27 24.35
N ARG A 748 15.84 -14.85 23.53
CA ARG A 748 15.07 -15.74 22.66
C ARG A 748 15.95 -16.46 21.63
N TRP A 749 16.91 -15.75 21.03
CA TRP A 749 17.66 -16.24 19.87
C TRP A 749 19.10 -16.66 20.17
N ALA A 750 19.61 -16.45 21.38
CA ALA A 750 20.97 -16.86 21.77
C ALA A 750 21.16 -18.39 21.79
N SER A 751 20.12 -19.15 22.16
CA SER A 751 20.21 -20.61 22.33
C SER A 751 19.55 -21.41 21.19
N ASN A 752 18.51 -20.87 20.56
CA ASN A 752 17.70 -21.59 19.58
C ASN A 752 17.44 -20.74 18.33
N THR A 753 18.03 -21.15 17.20
CA THR A 753 17.83 -20.53 15.89
C THR A 753 16.99 -21.37 14.93
N TYR A 754 16.30 -22.42 15.42
CA TYR A 754 15.51 -23.33 14.58
C TYR A 754 14.26 -22.66 13.98
N GLY A 755 13.76 -21.59 14.59
CA GLY A 755 12.59 -20.86 14.10
C GLY A 755 12.83 -19.97 12.87
N LEU A 756 14.09 -19.80 12.45
CA LEU A 756 14.44 -18.93 11.33
C LEU A 756 14.15 -19.57 9.98
N GLU A 757 13.68 -18.77 9.03
CA GLU A 757 13.40 -19.20 7.68
C GLU A 757 14.68 -19.23 6.84
N LYS A 758 14.82 -20.26 6.00
CA LYS A 758 15.95 -20.41 5.09
C LYS A 758 15.59 -19.80 3.74
N PHE A 759 16.31 -18.77 3.33
CA PHE A 759 16.20 -18.15 2.02
C PHE A 759 17.30 -18.65 1.09
N VAL A 760 16.99 -18.73 -0.20
CA VAL A 760 17.90 -19.22 -1.25
C VAL A 760 18.08 -18.13 -2.29
N THR A 761 19.30 -17.66 -2.46
CA THR A 761 19.64 -16.66 -3.49
C THR A 761 20.50 -17.31 -4.57
N LYS A 762 20.09 -17.13 -5.83
CA LYS A 762 20.74 -17.64 -7.04
C LYS A 762 21.34 -16.46 -7.83
N PRO A 763 22.56 -16.03 -7.51
CA PRO A 763 23.19 -14.90 -8.18
C PRO A 763 23.88 -15.32 -9.50
N PHE A 764 23.57 -14.60 -10.57
CA PHE A 764 24.23 -14.64 -11.86
C PHE A 764 25.06 -13.37 -12.03
N VAL A 765 26.37 -13.53 -12.09
CA VAL A 765 27.35 -12.44 -12.18
C VAL A 765 27.87 -12.34 -13.61
N ARG A 766 28.26 -11.13 -14.02
CA ARG A 766 28.89 -10.93 -15.33
C ARG A 766 30.23 -11.69 -15.41
N PHE A 767 30.55 -12.19 -16.60
CA PHE A 767 31.83 -12.85 -16.87
C PHE A 767 32.97 -11.84 -17.06
N ASP A 768 32.75 -10.85 -17.94
CA ASP A 768 33.73 -9.83 -18.32
C ASP A 768 33.28 -8.40 -17.93
N LEU A 769 34.24 -7.47 -17.93
CA LEU A 769 33.99 -6.02 -17.79
C LEU A 769 32.98 -5.49 -18.80
N ASN A 770 33.02 -5.97 -20.04
CA ASN A 770 32.10 -5.55 -21.09
C ASN A 770 30.70 -6.19 -20.96
N GLY A 771 30.52 -7.17 -20.08
CA GLY A 771 29.21 -7.84 -19.89
C GLY A 771 28.79 -8.72 -21.07
N THR A 772 29.73 -9.38 -21.76
CA THR A 772 29.46 -10.27 -22.90
C THR A 772 28.51 -11.43 -22.54
N SER A 773 28.69 -12.00 -21.35
CA SER A 773 27.92 -13.14 -20.84
C SER A 773 27.71 -13.05 -19.33
N SER A 774 26.68 -13.74 -18.84
CA SER A 774 26.44 -13.98 -17.41
C SER A 774 26.82 -15.42 -17.06
N LYS A 775 27.40 -15.61 -15.88
CA LYS A 775 27.73 -16.92 -15.31
C LYS A 775 27.14 -17.06 -13.91
N PRO A 776 26.79 -18.28 -13.44
CA PRO A 776 26.47 -18.48 -12.04
C PRO A 776 27.67 -18.10 -11.18
N PHE A 777 27.39 -17.53 -10.00
CA PHE A 777 28.42 -17.24 -9.02
C PHE A 777 29.15 -18.52 -8.57
N GLN A 778 30.39 -18.42 -8.10
CA GLN A 778 31.18 -19.60 -7.73
C GLN A 778 30.54 -20.41 -6.59
N ARG A 779 29.97 -19.72 -5.59
CA ARG A 779 29.16 -20.33 -4.54
C ARG A 779 27.69 -20.25 -4.93
N PHE A 780 27.22 -21.21 -5.73
CA PHE A 780 25.86 -21.23 -6.25
C PHE A 780 25.13 -22.52 -5.85
N PRO A 781 23.92 -22.44 -5.27
CA PRO A 781 23.25 -21.24 -4.75
C PRO A 781 23.81 -20.77 -3.39
N ILE A 782 23.48 -19.53 -3.01
CA ILE A 782 23.78 -18.94 -1.70
C ILE A 782 22.59 -19.17 -0.76
N TYR A 783 22.86 -19.48 0.51
CA TYR A 783 21.84 -19.69 1.53
C TYR A 783 22.04 -18.73 2.70
N TYR A 784 20.96 -18.22 3.28
CA TYR A 784 21.00 -17.54 4.57
C TYR A 784 19.74 -17.81 5.37
N ARG A 785 19.82 -17.61 6.68
CA ARG A 785 18.68 -17.69 7.59
C ARG A 785 18.33 -16.30 8.12
N ALA A 786 17.04 -15.98 8.10
CA ALA A 786 16.52 -14.69 8.56
C ALA A 786 15.15 -14.87 9.25
N PRO A 787 14.72 -13.93 10.11
CA PRO A 787 13.44 -14.02 10.80
C PRO A 787 12.26 -13.81 9.83
N ARG A 788 11.08 -14.28 10.21
CA ARG A 788 9.84 -13.98 9.49
C ARG A 788 9.17 -12.72 10.05
N TYR A 789 8.12 -12.27 9.39
CA TYR A 789 7.34 -11.12 9.87
C TYR A 789 6.70 -11.41 11.24
N GLU A 790 6.28 -12.65 11.52
CA GLU A 790 5.67 -13.01 12.80
C GLU A 790 6.68 -13.13 13.95
N ASP A 791 7.98 -13.17 13.63
CA ASP A 791 9.06 -13.31 14.59
C ASP A 791 9.59 -11.95 15.10
N ILE A 792 9.04 -10.83 14.60
CA ILE A 792 9.37 -9.47 15.05
C ILE A 792 8.81 -9.18 16.43
N TYR A 793 9.44 -8.25 17.14
CA TYR A 793 8.98 -7.78 18.45
C TYR A 793 8.44 -6.36 18.37
N TRP A 794 7.24 -6.14 18.90
CA TRP A 794 6.67 -4.81 19.10
C TRP A 794 6.81 -4.40 20.57
N SER A 795 7.38 -3.23 20.82
CA SER A 795 7.48 -2.69 22.17
C SER A 795 6.12 -2.28 22.71
N LYS A 796 5.99 -2.17 24.04
CA LYS A 796 4.90 -1.39 24.63
C LYS A 796 5.02 0.06 24.16
N PRO A 797 3.92 0.81 23.99
CA PRO A 797 4.01 2.23 23.67
C PRO A 797 4.65 3.00 24.83
N TYR A 798 5.64 3.84 24.53
CA TYR A 798 6.34 4.65 25.54
C TYR A 798 6.62 6.05 25.01
N PHE A 799 6.81 7.00 25.92
CA PHE A 799 7.21 8.35 25.60
C PHE A 799 8.74 8.46 25.68
N ASP A 800 9.39 8.75 24.55
CA ASP A 800 10.84 8.94 24.52
C ASP A 800 11.19 10.37 24.98
N CYS A 801 11.42 10.53 26.28
CA CYS A 801 11.65 11.82 26.94
C CYS A 801 13.13 12.19 27.05
N ASN A 802 13.48 13.41 26.66
CA ASN A 802 14.72 14.05 27.12
C ASN A 802 14.55 14.63 28.53
N LYS A 803 14.78 13.80 29.56
CA LYS A 803 14.58 14.19 30.97
C LYS A 803 15.41 15.39 31.40
N ASP A 804 16.66 15.46 30.94
CA ASP A 804 17.63 16.46 31.38
C ASP A 804 17.58 17.75 30.57
N LYS A 805 16.72 17.81 29.54
CA LYS A 805 16.64 18.91 28.57
C LYS A 805 18.00 19.27 27.94
N ASP A 806 18.93 18.31 27.92
CA ASP A 806 20.26 18.53 27.38
C ASP A 806 20.15 18.64 25.86
N PRO A 807 20.54 19.77 25.25
CA PRO A 807 20.50 19.94 23.81
C PRO A 807 21.42 18.95 23.06
N ASN A 808 22.37 18.33 23.75
CA ASN A 808 23.26 17.31 23.19
C ASN A 808 22.66 15.90 23.24
N LYS A 809 21.58 15.68 23.99
CA LYS A 809 20.86 14.40 24.06
C LYS A 809 19.67 14.41 23.10
N ARG A 810 19.73 13.58 22.05
CA ARG A 810 18.68 13.50 21.03
C ARG A 810 17.63 12.51 21.46
N HIS A 811 16.39 12.96 21.57
CA HIS A 811 15.23 12.15 21.87
C HIS A 811 14.10 12.53 20.90
N LEU A 812 13.16 11.62 20.70
CA LEU A 812 12.00 11.87 19.86
C LEU A 812 11.00 12.82 20.49
N ASN A 813 10.95 12.91 21.83
CA ASN A 813 10.01 13.75 22.58
C ASN A 813 8.54 13.52 22.16
N ALA A 814 8.20 12.27 21.87
CA ALA A 814 6.88 11.87 21.40
C ALA A 814 6.50 10.49 21.93
N TRP A 815 5.20 10.20 21.96
CA TRP A 815 4.69 8.85 22.17
C TRP A 815 4.99 7.99 20.94
N VAL A 816 5.74 6.92 21.16
CA VAL A 816 6.20 6.03 20.10
C VAL A 816 5.94 4.58 20.43
N ILE A 817 5.83 3.78 19.39
CA ILE A 817 5.92 2.33 19.45
C ILE A 817 7.08 1.90 18.55
N THR A 818 7.94 1.02 19.06
CA THR A 818 9.16 0.58 18.39
C THR A 818 9.00 -0.87 17.97
N VAL A 819 9.24 -1.14 16.69
CA VAL A 819 9.42 -2.51 16.18
C VAL A 819 10.90 -2.86 16.20
N ALA A 820 11.22 -4.07 16.62
CA ALA A 820 12.56 -4.61 16.74
C ALA A 820 12.67 -5.94 16.00
N VAL A 821 13.67 -6.06 15.12
CA VAL A 821 13.90 -7.23 14.27
C VAL A 821 15.32 -7.75 14.46
N PRO A 822 15.53 -9.02 14.85
CA PRO A 822 16.86 -9.57 15.02
C PRO A 822 17.55 -9.85 13.68
N PHE A 823 18.89 -9.79 13.63
CA PHE A 823 19.67 -10.25 12.48
C PHE A 823 20.85 -11.12 12.92
N PHE A 824 21.33 -11.97 12.01
CA PHE A 824 22.19 -13.10 12.34
C PHE A 824 23.44 -13.17 11.47
N GLY A 825 24.57 -13.45 12.10
CA GLY A 825 25.87 -13.66 11.47
C GLY A 825 26.34 -15.10 11.59
N ILE A 826 27.50 -15.39 11.01
CA ILE A 826 28.19 -16.67 11.17
C ILE A 826 29.42 -16.46 12.06
N SER A 827 29.51 -17.27 13.10
CA SER A 827 30.69 -17.33 13.96
C SER A 827 31.89 -17.93 13.21
N PRO A 828 33.13 -17.72 13.68
CA PRO A 828 34.32 -18.40 13.13
C PRO A 828 34.18 -19.94 13.10
N TYR A 829 33.37 -20.51 13.98
CA TYR A 829 33.08 -21.95 14.07
C TYR A 829 31.94 -22.41 13.14
N LYS A 830 31.49 -21.57 12.21
CA LYS A 830 30.41 -21.82 11.25
C LYS A 830 29.04 -22.09 11.89
N SER A 831 28.83 -21.63 13.13
CA SER A 831 27.51 -21.64 13.77
C SER A 831 26.79 -20.32 13.51
N LEU A 832 25.47 -20.36 13.38
CA LEU A 832 24.66 -19.14 13.30
C LEU A 832 24.62 -18.47 14.67
N GLU A 833 24.91 -17.17 14.73
CA GLU A 833 24.90 -16.40 15.97
C GLU A 833 24.03 -15.14 15.85
N PHE A 834 23.47 -14.71 16.98
CA PHE A 834 22.76 -13.46 17.07
C PHE A 834 23.76 -12.30 16.97
N SER A 835 23.62 -11.46 15.95
CA SER A 835 24.54 -10.33 15.72
C SER A 835 24.00 -9.00 16.24
N GLY A 836 22.68 -8.86 16.37
CA GLY A 836 22.07 -7.61 16.78
C GLY A 836 20.60 -7.45 16.39
N VAL A 837 20.10 -6.22 16.50
CA VAL A 837 18.70 -5.85 16.27
C VAL A 837 18.59 -4.59 15.41
N VAL A 838 17.71 -4.61 14.43
CA VAL A 838 17.25 -3.41 13.70
C VAL A 838 15.97 -2.90 14.33
N THR A 839 15.86 -1.58 14.51
CA THR A 839 14.64 -0.95 15.03
C THR A 839 14.11 0.12 14.12
N VAL A 840 12.79 0.30 14.18
CA VAL A 840 12.06 1.43 13.59
C VAL A 840 11.04 1.91 14.63
N SER A 841 11.00 3.21 14.88
CA SER A 841 10.05 3.83 15.81
C SER A 841 9.06 4.70 15.04
N VAL A 842 7.78 4.44 15.27
CA VAL A 842 6.65 5.16 14.66
C VAL A 842 5.83 5.88 15.73
N PRO A 843 5.22 7.03 15.40
CA PRO A 843 4.43 7.81 16.36
C PRO A 843 3.11 7.12 16.65
N LEU A 844 2.78 7.00 17.94
CA LEU A 844 1.51 6.42 18.39
C LEU A 844 0.31 7.22 17.89
N SER A 845 0.47 8.54 17.69
CA SER A 845 -0.59 9.43 17.19
C SER A 845 -1.12 9.07 15.80
N LYS A 846 -0.38 8.29 15.02
CA LYS A 846 -0.79 7.81 13.69
C LYS A 846 -1.53 6.48 13.72
N MET A 847 -1.59 5.81 14.87
CA MET A 847 -2.28 4.54 15.03
C MET A 847 -3.77 4.77 15.25
N ASP A 848 -4.61 4.00 14.58
CA ASP A 848 -6.05 3.97 14.78
C ASP A 848 -6.44 3.06 15.93
N ILE A 849 -7.51 3.44 16.61
CA ILE A 849 -8.05 2.74 17.78
C ILE A 849 -9.32 1.98 17.37
N ASN A 850 -9.46 0.72 17.83
CA ASN A 850 -10.71 -0.03 17.70
C ASN A 850 -11.49 -0.06 19.03
N MET A 851 -12.57 0.71 19.09
CA MET A 851 -13.44 0.80 20.28
C MET A 851 -14.62 -0.18 20.27
N CYS A 852 -14.84 -0.86 19.15
CA CYS A 852 -15.99 -1.71 18.95
C CYS A 852 -15.86 -3.01 19.75
N PRO A 853 -16.98 -3.73 19.98
CA PRO A 853 -16.95 -4.98 20.71
C PRO A 853 -16.15 -6.03 19.95
N SER A 854 -15.33 -6.78 20.68
CA SER A 854 -14.44 -7.79 20.12
C SER A 854 -14.31 -8.99 21.05
N ASN A 855 -13.65 -10.05 20.60
CA ASN A 855 -13.57 -11.30 21.36
C ASN A 855 -12.84 -11.11 22.70
N PHE A 856 -13.18 -11.92 23.70
CA PHE A 856 -12.59 -11.78 25.04
C PHE A 856 -11.06 -12.01 25.05
N TYR A 857 -10.55 -12.90 24.19
CA TYR A 857 -9.14 -13.27 24.09
C TYR A 857 -8.28 -12.25 23.31
N GLU A 858 -8.89 -11.29 22.62
CA GLU A 858 -8.14 -10.24 21.91
C GLU A 858 -7.66 -9.18 22.91
N ALA A 859 -6.34 -8.99 22.99
CA ALA A 859 -5.70 -8.02 23.89
C ALA A 859 -5.80 -6.58 23.37
N ASN A 860 -7.04 -6.06 23.26
CA ASN A 860 -7.34 -4.69 22.89
C ASN A 860 -7.82 -3.90 24.11
N TYR A 861 -7.09 -2.83 24.47
CA TYR A 861 -7.44 -1.97 25.61
C TYR A 861 -8.80 -1.27 25.38
N PHE A 862 -9.07 -0.88 24.15
CA PHE A 862 -10.20 -0.04 23.76
C PHE A 862 -11.49 -0.80 23.43
N LYS A 863 -11.48 -2.14 23.37
CA LYS A 863 -12.70 -2.91 23.06
C LYS A 863 -13.83 -2.66 24.06
N ASN A 864 -15.07 -2.80 23.61
CA ASN A 864 -16.29 -2.62 24.41
C ASN A 864 -16.46 -1.20 25.01
N THR A 865 -15.86 -0.17 24.41
CA THR A 865 -15.92 1.20 24.93
C THR A 865 -16.73 2.16 24.07
N ALA A 866 -17.21 1.75 22.89
CA ALA A 866 -18.10 2.58 22.08
C ALA A 866 -19.53 2.66 22.70
N PRO A 867 -20.03 3.84 23.11
CA PRO A 867 -21.40 4.00 23.62
C PRO A 867 -22.47 3.96 22.51
N CYS A 868 -22.47 2.92 21.67
CA CYS A 868 -23.55 2.70 20.69
C CYS A 868 -24.82 2.13 21.36
N HIS A 869 -25.99 2.42 20.79
CA HIS A 869 -27.23 1.79 21.22
C HIS A 869 -27.35 0.36 20.65
N TYR A 870 -26.74 -0.62 21.31
CA TYR A 870 -26.56 -1.96 20.75
C TYR A 870 -27.83 -2.77 20.51
N GLU A 871 -29.00 -2.36 21.01
CA GLU A 871 -30.28 -3.01 20.66
C GLU A 871 -30.68 -2.73 19.21
N THR A 872 -30.44 -1.51 18.74
CA THR A 872 -30.86 -1.01 17.41
C THR A 872 -29.69 -0.80 16.46
N THR A 873 -28.45 -0.77 16.98
CA THR A 873 -27.23 -0.45 16.23
C THR A 873 -26.11 -1.47 16.47
N TYR A 874 -25.11 -1.48 15.59
CA TYR A 874 -23.84 -2.15 15.78
C TYR A 874 -22.69 -1.18 15.52
N CYS A 875 -21.52 -1.48 16.08
CA CYS A 875 -20.35 -0.61 16.01
C CYS A 875 -19.42 -1.05 14.88
N VAL A 876 -18.93 -0.09 14.09
CA VAL A 876 -17.88 -0.30 13.09
C VAL A 876 -16.73 0.70 13.36
N PRO A 877 -15.47 0.25 13.47
CA PRO A 877 -14.35 1.17 13.67
C PRO A 877 -14.11 2.02 12.41
N ILE A 878 -13.70 3.28 12.61
CA ILE A 878 -13.28 4.15 11.52
C ILE A 878 -11.77 4.07 11.40
N ILE A 879 -11.29 3.69 10.22
CA ILE A 879 -9.87 3.60 9.90
C ILE A 879 -9.38 5.00 9.45
N ASN A 880 -8.13 5.31 9.76
CA ASN A 880 -7.41 6.56 9.54
C ASN A 880 -7.96 7.80 10.26
N ASN A 881 -8.64 7.60 11.38
CA ASN A 881 -9.08 8.70 12.24
C ASN A 881 -8.09 8.96 13.39
N ARG A 882 -6.87 8.41 13.31
CA ARG A 882 -5.76 8.63 14.24
C ARG A 882 -6.07 8.09 15.64
N PHE A 883 -5.16 8.37 16.58
CA PHE A 883 -5.26 7.92 17.97
C PHE A 883 -6.29 8.75 18.75
N ALA A 884 -7.58 8.57 18.44
CA ALA A 884 -8.70 9.34 18.98
C ALA A 884 -9.89 8.45 19.38
N LEU A 885 -10.69 8.92 20.35
CA LEU A 885 -11.85 8.19 20.91
C LEU A 885 -13.16 8.37 20.13
N ASP A 886 -13.14 9.13 19.04
CA ASP A 886 -14.29 9.34 18.14
C ASP A 886 -14.23 8.44 16.89
N SER A 887 -13.21 7.57 16.80
CA SER A 887 -12.88 6.70 15.67
C SER A 887 -13.80 5.48 15.51
N TYR A 888 -15.12 5.65 15.59
CA TYR A 888 -16.10 4.60 15.34
C TYR A 888 -17.40 5.19 14.77
N LYS A 889 -18.21 4.34 14.11
CA LYS A 889 -19.57 4.65 13.66
C LYS A 889 -20.55 3.62 14.21
N CYS A 890 -21.76 4.07 14.56
CA CYS A 890 -22.86 3.18 14.94
C CYS A 890 -23.83 3.07 13.76
N GLU A 891 -23.87 1.89 13.14
CA GLU A 891 -24.73 1.57 11.99
C GLU A 891 -25.99 0.83 12.46
N CYS A 892 -27.11 0.99 11.74
CA CYS A 892 -28.37 0.36 12.13
C CYS A 892 -28.35 -1.14 11.89
N ARG A 893 -28.83 -1.92 12.86
CA ARG A 893 -29.02 -3.37 12.71
C ARG A 893 -30.11 -3.68 11.69
N GLN A 894 -30.11 -4.93 11.23
CA GLN A 894 -31.18 -5.48 10.41
C GLN A 894 -32.56 -5.24 11.02
N GLY A 895 -33.52 -4.85 10.18
CA GLY A 895 -34.88 -4.49 10.60
C GLY A 895 -35.02 -3.06 11.14
N TYR A 896 -33.91 -2.38 11.44
CA TYR A 896 -33.88 -0.98 11.86
C TYR A 896 -33.40 -0.06 10.73
N GLU A 897 -33.73 1.22 10.82
CA GLU A 897 -33.38 2.22 9.82
C GLU A 897 -32.89 3.53 10.44
N TYR A 898 -32.04 4.21 9.68
CA TYR A 898 -31.49 5.51 10.08
C TYR A 898 -32.61 6.57 10.04
N PRO A 899 -32.90 7.25 11.15
CA PRO A 899 -34.10 8.07 11.28
C PRO A 899 -33.99 9.47 10.65
N PHE A 900 -32.80 9.90 10.26
CA PHE A 900 -32.53 11.27 9.76
C PHE A 900 -32.34 11.30 8.24
N ASN A 901 -32.78 12.38 7.59
CA ASN A 901 -32.60 12.59 6.16
C ASN A 901 -31.32 13.40 5.90
N ASP A 902 -30.18 12.81 6.21
CA ASP A 902 -28.88 13.38 5.93
C ASP A 902 -28.43 12.93 4.54
N VAL A 903 -28.19 13.88 3.64
CA VAL A 903 -27.93 13.64 2.20
C VAL A 903 -26.66 12.79 1.96
N SER A 904 -25.83 12.59 2.98
CA SER A 904 -24.51 11.95 2.84
C SER A 904 -24.15 10.93 3.94
N ILE A 905 -25.03 10.62 4.90
CA ILE A 905 -24.68 9.77 6.06
C ILE A 905 -25.85 8.84 6.41
N TRP A 906 -25.56 7.57 6.68
CA TRP A 906 -26.52 6.52 7.06
C TRP A 906 -26.19 5.86 8.40
N PHE A 907 -25.41 6.54 9.26
CA PHE A 907 -24.91 6.05 10.54
C PHE A 907 -24.75 7.19 11.54
N HIS A 908 -24.71 6.87 12.85
CA HIS A 908 -24.37 7.85 13.88
C HIS A 908 -22.85 7.91 14.07
N ALA A 909 -22.25 9.08 13.89
CA ALA A 909 -20.81 9.26 14.08
C ALA A 909 -20.41 9.16 15.56
N GLY A 910 -19.33 8.43 15.86
CA GLY A 910 -18.89 8.10 17.22
C GLY A 910 -18.62 9.32 18.09
N GLY A 911 -18.00 10.37 17.54
CA GLY A 911 -17.78 11.63 18.27
C GLY A 911 -19.08 12.27 18.78
N MET A 912 -20.14 12.26 17.96
CA MET A 912 -21.46 12.77 18.36
C MET A 912 -22.10 11.90 19.44
N VAL A 913 -22.00 10.58 19.29
CA VAL A 913 -22.57 9.60 20.23
C VAL A 913 -21.88 9.70 21.59
N SER A 914 -20.54 9.71 21.61
CA SER A 914 -19.72 9.86 22.82
C SER A 914 -20.00 11.19 23.53
N GLN A 915 -20.05 12.31 22.81
CA GLN A 915 -20.34 13.61 23.41
C GLN A 915 -21.73 13.66 24.05
N ASN A 916 -22.75 13.12 23.38
CA ASN A 916 -24.10 13.08 23.94
C ASN A 916 -24.21 12.11 25.12
N TYR A 917 -23.47 10.98 25.10
CA TYR A 917 -23.36 10.07 26.23
C TYR A 917 -22.77 10.76 27.46
N GLU A 918 -21.68 11.51 27.29
CA GLU A 918 -21.06 12.27 28.40
C GLU A 918 -22.02 13.30 28.98
N LYS A 919 -22.73 14.06 28.13
CA LYS A 919 -23.76 15.00 28.57
C LYS A 919 -24.89 14.29 29.34
N MET A 920 -25.30 13.11 28.90
CA MET A 920 -26.28 12.30 29.62
C MET A 920 -25.77 11.90 31.00
N VAL A 921 -24.52 11.45 31.12
CA VAL A 921 -23.89 11.09 32.41
C VAL A 921 -23.78 12.32 33.34
N ASN A 922 -23.49 13.50 32.78
CA ASN A 922 -23.40 14.76 33.54
C ASN A 922 -24.76 15.41 33.85
N ASN A 923 -25.90 14.78 33.51
CA ASN A 923 -27.24 15.35 33.61
C ASN A 923 -27.44 16.68 32.84
N GLU A 924 -26.70 16.88 31.75
CA GLU A 924 -26.85 18.00 30.83
C GLU A 924 -27.89 17.70 29.73
N GLN A 925 -28.37 18.75 29.05
CA GLN A 925 -29.24 18.58 27.89
C GLN A 925 -28.51 17.82 26.77
N ASN A 926 -29.07 16.69 26.36
CA ASN A 926 -28.45 15.77 25.41
C ASN A 926 -29.49 15.14 24.48
N TYR A 927 -29.01 14.61 23.35
CA TYR A 927 -29.81 13.88 22.37
C TYR A 927 -29.49 12.38 22.36
N TYR A 928 -28.80 11.86 23.37
CA TYR A 928 -28.27 10.48 23.34
C TYR A 928 -29.37 9.44 23.12
N ARG A 929 -30.52 9.60 23.80
CA ARG A 929 -31.69 8.71 23.64
C ARG A 929 -32.36 8.80 22.25
N MET A 930 -32.05 9.83 21.46
CA MET A 930 -32.54 9.98 20.08
C MET A 930 -31.57 9.40 19.04
N LEU A 931 -30.35 9.01 19.45
CA LEU A 931 -29.34 8.36 18.59
C LEU A 931 -29.58 6.85 18.50
N THR A 932 -30.84 6.47 18.33
CA THR A 932 -31.31 5.09 18.16
C THR A 932 -31.88 4.92 16.76
N CYS A 933 -31.72 3.74 16.16
CA CYS A 933 -32.35 3.45 14.87
C CYS A 933 -33.84 3.11 15.06
N ARG A 934 -34.66 3.46 14.07
CA ARG A 934 -36.11 3.23 14.10
C ARG A 934 -36.42 1.80 13.66
N GLU A 935 -37.41 1.15 14.27
CA GLU A 935 -37.93 -0.11 13.74
C GLU A 935 -38.60 0.13 12.38
N GLY A 936 -38.16 -0.58 11.35
CA GLY A 936 -38.73 -0.42 10.02
C GLY A 936 -40.13 -1.04 9.96
N SER A 937 -41.16 -0.22 9.83
CA SER A 937 -42.54 -0.70 9.65
C SER A 937 -42.66 -1.45 8.32
N ALA A 938 -42.82 -2.77 8.38
CA ALA A 938 -43.29 -3.53 7.23
C ALA A 938 -44.65 -2.98 6.80
N SER A 939 -44.75 -2.54 5.55
CA SER A 939 -46.05 -2.44 4.89
C SER A 939 -46.45 -3.85 4.49
N SER A 940 -46.71 -4.73 5.47
CA SER A 940 -47.59 -5.84 5.17
C SER A 940 -48.94 -5.20 4.92
N LEU A 941 -49.28 -4.97 3.64
CA LEU A 941 -50.68 -4.97 3.23
C LEU A 941 -51.19 -6.38 3.59
N LEU A 942 -51.51 -6.60 4.87
CA LEU A 942 -52.42 -7.65 5.24
C LEU A 942 -53.69 -7.31 4.48
N PRO A 943 -54.13 -8.13 3.51
CA PRO A 943 -55.39 -7.86 2.85
C PRO A 943 -56.43 -7.82 3.98
N THR A 944 -57.06 -6.67 4.16
CA THR A 944 -58.19 -6.56 5.07
C THR A 944 -59.17 -7.68 4.74
N LEU A 945 -59.78 -8.33 5.73
CA LEU A 945 -60.79 -9.36 5.53
C LEU A 945 -61.86 -8.97 4.48
N ALA A 946 -62.12 -7.67 4.31
CA ALA A 946 -62.97 -7.11 3.26
C ALA A 946 -62.49 -7.40 1.82
N ALA A 947 -61.18 -7.37 1.54
CA ALA A 947 -60.62 -7.65 0.22
C ALA A 947 -60.64 -9.15 -0.13
N VAL A 948 -60.45 -10.02 0.88
CA VAL A 948 -60.62 -11.47 0.74
C VAL A 948 -62.09 -11.84 0.58
N ALA A 949 -63.00 -11.17 1.30
CA ALA A 949 -64.44 -11.35 1.15
C ALA A 949 -64.94 -10.88 -0.23
N LEU A 950 -64.45 -9.74 -0.75
CA LEU A 950 -64.80 -9.26 -2.09
C LEU A 950 -64.33 -10.21 -3.21
N ALA A 951 -63.17 -10.85 -3.05
CA ALA A 951 -62.66 -11.84 -4.00
C ALA A 951 -63.41 -13.18 -3.93
N LEU A 952 -64.00 -13.53 -2.78
CA LEU A 952 -64.82 -14.74 -2.62
C LEU A 952 -66.28 -14.55 -3.06
N VAL A 953 -66.78 -13.31 -3.14
CA VAL A 953 -68.14 -12.99 -3.58
C VAL A 953 -68.22 -12.72 -5.10
N SER A 954 -67.10 -12.39 -5.75
CA SER A 954 -67.07 -12.13 -7.20
C SER A 954 -67.48 -13.30 -8.12
N PRO A 955 -67.40 -14.60 -7.74
CA PRO A 955 -67.94 -15.68 -8.57
C PRO A 955 -69.46 -15.84 -8.48
N TRP A 956 -70.12 -15.23 -7.49
CA TRP A 956 -71.56 -15.39 -7.27
C TRP A 956 -72.43 -14.32 -7.95
N LEU A 957 -71.83 -13.23 -8.45
CA LEU A 957 -72.55 -12.11 -9.08
C LEU A 957 -72.55 -12.14 -10.62
N THR A 958 -71.85 -13.07 -11.27
CA THR A 958 -71.82 -13.20 -12.74
C THR A 958 -72.61 -14.40 -13.27
N GLY A 959 -73.36 -15.12 -12.42
CA GLY A 959 -74.14 -16.30 -12.77
C GLY A 959 -75.61 -16.09 -13.16
N GLN A 960 -76.10 -14.84 -13.24
CA GLN A 960 -77.45 -14.54 -13.71
C GLN A 960 -77.44 -13.35 -14.65
N LEU A 961 -77.19 -13.63 -15.93
CA LEU A 961 -77.76 -12.95 -17.10
C LEU A 961 -77.37 -13.82 -18.32
N THR A 962 -78.15 -14.89 -18.51
CA THR A 962 -78.19 -15.72 -19.72
C THR A 962 -79.18 -15.12 -20.73
N PHE A 963 -78.85 -15.24 -22.02
CA PHE A 963 -79.60 -14.93 -23.26
C PHE A 963 -79.01 -13.83 -24.13
#